data_AF-A0A9J8AIJ2-F1
#
_entry.id   AF-A0A9J8AIJ2-F1
#
_cell.length_a   1.000
_cell.length_b   1.000
_cell.length_c   1.000
_cell.angle_alpha   90.00
_cell.angle_beta   90.00
_cell.angle_gamma   90.00
#
_symmetry.space_group_name_H-M   'P 1'
#
loop_
_entity.id
_entity.type
_entity.pdbx_description
1 polymer ?
#
loop_
_entity_poly.entity_id
_entity_poly.type
_entity_poly.pdbx_seq_one_letter_code
_entity_poly.pdbx_strand_id
1 'polypeptide(L)'
;MERGIRYCRVNAFCTLLLILFAWVPVTKTVITCRSCHLLDKWSGRELLVRMDSGVDFGKVGDKNGDGSTALFNSAGAETGQPDCGATDNCEHAHSVRKRNTDRLRSEKMPLDDKRKSMRSYGKVYSLKRPGSQGSAPGEPHHRVRRSTQGPGSPPSARSLPAFGNSTGRSARRVPRSDLRWNREERRTATSRQEELKLTSSTFALTGDSAHNQAMVHWSGQNSSVILMLTKLYDFNLGSVTESSLWRSTDYGTTYEKLNEKVGVKTILSYLYVSPNNKRKIMLLTDPEVESSLLISSDEGATYQKYRLNFYILSLLFHPEQEDWILAYGHDQKLYSSVEFGRRWQLVHERVAPNRFYWSKLGLDKEPGLIHLETKALYVTCKLQNCTDANKGKPFPGYIDPNSLVVQDEYVFVQVSTGGRPIYYVSSRRDVFTPMKLPKYTLPKDLHVISTDENRVVAAVQEWNQNDTYNLYVSEAGGIYYTLALENVMSSMGPEGNVMIDLYEVAGIKGMFLANKKQNNEVKTYITYNKGRDWRLLQAPSADLRGNRIHCMLPYCSLHLHLQVSANPYTSGNIASRESAPGIIVASGSIGAELTSSNVSMFITSDAGNTWRQIFDEEYSVLYLDQGGALVAIRHTPLPIRHLWLSFDEGRVWNKYSFTSSPLFVDGVLGEPGEETLIMTIFGHVSHRSEWQLVKIDFRSIFNRRCIESDYVPWDLHDQGERCLMGVKRVYRKLKPIARCVMGKTYSVTMISEPCDCTESDFECDYGFERRADGKCTPAFWFLPSSMSRTCTTEHTFLNSTGYRKVVSNNCTRGVMEQFTARRQPCPSRAPRGLHLVTSEGKLTATTASNVTFLVFLEEGDGSKTSITVDFGDGNAFTYSNVSSIEDGIKHIYKNVGIYRVSATAENTLGSETVLLFLHITCQLESIHLSAPFVAVKNKEVNLTAVLSPSQVGTVTYIWWFGNNSEPVITLEGSVAFTFSREGISVVTVQVSGGNTILQDRKTVAVHEYFRSHLLAFSSNLDDHNPDVAEWRLDVSRVIKTSMVQVMNPEQLLVTVLPGLPTAAEFFLLPDKQLTEGKPDKTGNSELVLSALNQNLVQFTLRPGVQITVYAAHLSAAPLVDTSENHSGSAMLMLLSVVVVGLAVFLIYKFKRYCHPFLKIQRGS
;
A
#
# COMPACT_ATOMS: atom_id res chain seq x y z
N MET A 1 -59.34 14.53 48.62
CA MET A 1 -59.57 13.10 48.90
C MET A 1 -58.22 12.55 49.36
N GLU A 2 -58.01 12.15 50.63
CA GLU A 2 -58.50 10.90 51.27
C GLU A 2 -57.96 9.66 50.54
N ARG A 3 -57.21 8.72 51.14
CA ARG A 3 -56.64 8.47 52.51
C ARG A 3 -55.22 7.85 52.32
N GLY A 4 -54.32 7.59 53.28
CA GLY A 4 -54.26 7.67 54.76
C GLY A 4 -53.28 6.58 55.29
N ILE A 5 -52.82 6.65 56.56
CA ILE A 5 -51.92 5.67 57.27
C ILE A 5 -50.44 5.75 56.77
N ARG A 6 -49.40 6.21 57.51
CA ARG A 6 -48.83 5.96 58.88
C ARG A 6 -48.17 4.55 59.01
N TYR A 7 -47.06 4.29 59.71
CA TYR A 7 -46.21 4.96 60.73
C TYR A 7 -44.80 4.28 60.71
N CYS A 8 -43.69 4.68 61.38
CA CYS A 8 -43.38 5.83 62.25
C CYS A 8 -41.89 6.31 62.10
N ARG A 9 -40.96 5.93 63.00
CA ARG A 9 -39.59 6.47 63.20
C ARG A 9 -38.73 5.53 64.08
N VAL A 10 -37.41 5.76 64.17
CA VAL A 10 -36.69 6.23 65.40
C VAL A 10 -35.22 6.58 65.07
N ASN A 11 -34.65 7.59 65.76
CA ASN A 11 -33.25 8.05 65.65
C ASN A 11 -32.45 7.74 66.94
N ALA A 12 -31.12 7.60 66.80
CA ALA A 12 -30.11 7.61 67.88
C ALA A 12 -28.89 8.46 67.47
N PHE A 13 -27.97 8.79 68.40
CA PHE A 13 -26.90 9.78 68.18
C PHE A 13 -25.72 9.65 69.17
N CYS A 14 -24.52 10.11 68.76
CA CYS A 14 -23.30 10.38 69.58
C CYS A 14 -22.58 9.17 70.25
N THR A 15 -21.27 9.15 70.59
CA THR A 15 -20.05 9.96 70.24
C THR A 15 -18.75 9.30 70.79
N LEU A 16 -17.66 9.21 69.98
CA LEU A 16 -16.21 9.40 70.33
C LEU A 16 -15.54 8.44 71.40
N LEU A 17 -14.21 8.38 71.70
CA LEU A 17 -12.91 8.95 71.22
C LEU A 17 -11.70 8.03 71.63
N LEU A 18 -10.48 8.29 71.09
CA LEU A 18 -9.10 7.90 71.52
C LEU A 18 -8.74 6.41 71.83
N ILE A 19 -7.95 5.70 70.98
CA ILE A 19 -6.46 5.69 70.82
C ILE A 19 -5.65 5.06 71.98
N LEU A 20 -4.97 3.91 71.75
CA LEU A 20 -3.49 3.70 71.81
C LEU A 20 -3.02 2.23 71.55
N PHE A 21 -1.70 2.04 71.36
CA PHE A 21 -0.85 0.81 71.36
C PHE A 21 -0.80 -0.20 70.17
N ALA A 22 0.09 0.11 69.21
CA ALA A 22 1.30 -0.64 68.78
C ALA A 22 1.35 -2.20 68.61
N TRP A 23 1.75 -2.64 67.39
CA TRP A 23 2.87 -3.58 67.01
C TRP A 23 2.98 -4.96 67.73
N VAL A 24 3.30 -6.14 67.13
CA VAL A 24 3.88 -6.64 65.83
C VAL A 24 3.83 -8.21 65.89
N PRO A 25 4.09 -9.07 64.86
CA PRO A 25 3.93 -9.04 63.38
C PRO A 25 2.94 -10.16 62.88
N VAL A 26 2.91 -10.51 61.57
CA VAL A 26 3.09 -11.90 61.06
C VAL A 26 3.15 -12.00 59.51
N THR A 27 4.15 -12.74 59.00
CA THR A 27 4.42 -13.36 57.67
C THR A 27 3.93 -12.77 56.33
N LYS A 28 4.84 -12.82 55.34
CA LYS A 28 4.60 -12.75 53.89
C LYS A 28 3.62 -13.84 53.39
N THR A 29 2.89 -13.54 52.32
CA THR A 29 2.46 -14.55 51.33
C THR A 29 2.84 -14.09 49.92
N VAL A 30 3.52 -14.96 49.16
CA VAL A 30 3.78 -14.79 47.73
C VAL A 30 2.79 -15.67 46.98
N ILE A 31 2.04 -15.12 46.03
CA ILE A 31 1.24 -15.90 45.08
C ILE A 31 1.99 -15.96 43.76
N THR A 32 2.51 -17.14 43.43
CA THR A 32 3.13 -17.44 42.14
C THR A 32 2.07 -17.86 41.14
N CYS A 33 2.20 -17.40 39.88
CA CYS A 33 1.48 -18.00 38.76
C CYS A 33 2.39 -18.12 37.54
N ARG A 34 3.09 -19.26 37.44
CA ARG A 34 3.71 -19.72 36.18
C ARG A 34 2.65 -20.52 35.41
N SER A 35 2.37 -20.17 34.16
CA SER A 35 2.23 -21.11 33.03
C SER A 35 1.67 -20.41 31.78
N CYS A 36 2.57 -20.04 30.86
CA CYS A 36 2.32 -20.05 29.41
C CYS A 36 3.64 -19.76 28.67
N HIS A 37 4.33 -20.83 28.24
CA HIS A 37 5.37 -20.73 27.22
C HIS A 37 4.80 -21.23 25.90
N LEU A 38 4.92 -20.42 24.85
CA LEU A 38 5.11 -20.92 23.50
C LEU A 38 6.19 -20.05 22.84
N LEU A 39 6.86 -20.60 21.82
CA LEU A 39 8.07 -19.99 21.29
C LEU A 39 7.75 -18.88 20.30
N ASP A 40 8.50 -17.79 20.39
CA ASP A 40 8.90 -17.03 19.22
C ASP A 40 10.40 -16.75 19.28
N LYS A 41 11.09 -16.77 18.14
CA LYS A 41 12.56 -16.70 18.09
C LYS A 41 13.02 -15.90 16.87
N TRP A 42 13.65 -14.76 17.14
CA TRP A 42 13.93 -13.71 16.15
C TRP A 42 14.70 -14.15 14.90
N SER A 43 14.40 -13.46 13.80
CA SER A 43 15.39 -13.08 12.79
C SER A 43 15.16 -11.63 12.35
N GLY A 44 15.41 -10.69 13.26
CA GLY A 44 15.44 -9.26 12.92
C GLY A 44 16.71 -8.95 12.12
N ARG A 45 16.55 -8.45 10.89
CA ARG A 45 17.61 -7.75 10.18
C ARG A 45 17.47 -6.26 10.46
N GLU A 46 18.52 -5.65 11.01
CA GLU A 46 18.59 -4.20 11.13
C GLU A 46 18.61 -3.56 9.74
N LEU A 47 17.84 -2.49 9.57
CA LEU A 47 17.84 -1.67 8.37
C LEU A 47 18.01 -0.22 8.80
N LEU A 48 19.26 0.26 8.74
CA LEU A 48 19.68 1.58 9.21
C LEU A 48 19.01 2.69 8.39
N VAL A 49 18.00 3.34 8.97
CA VAL A 49 17.49 4.63 8.50
C VAL A 49 18.21 5.73 9.26
N ARG A 50 19.12 6.43 8.55
CA ARG A 50 19.69 7.70 9.02
C ARG A 50 18.57 8.74 9.07
N MET A 51 18.49 9.50 10.16
CA MET A 51 17.55 10.61 10.29
C MET A 51 18.36 11.86 10.64
N ASP A 52 18.85 12.54 9.60
CA ASP A 52 19.65 13.76 9.76
C ASP A 52 18.74 14.95 10.13
N SER A 53 18.84 15.41 11.38
CA SER A 53 18.11 16.58 11.90
C SER A 53 19.08 17.65 12.39
N GLY A 54 19.85 18.22 11.46
CA GLY A 54 20.67 19.40 11.73
C GLY A 54 19.80 20.66 11.82
N VAL A 55 19.82 21.34 12.96
CA VAL A 55 19.21 22.66 13.17
C VAL A 55 20.31 23.61 13.63
N ASP A 56 20.70 24.56 12.78
CA ASP A 56 21.77 25.51 13.06
C ASP A 56 21.36 26.62 14.04
N PHE A 57 22.28 27.00 14.92
CA PHE A 57 22.09 28.05 15.92
C PHE A 57 22.48 29.43 15.37
N GLY A 58 21.53 30.16 14.79
CA GLY A 58 21.70 31.58 14.44
C GLY A 58 21.59 32.50 15.66
N LYS A 59 22.71 33.03 16.16
CA LYS A 59 22.71 34.13 17.15
C LYS A 59 22.56 35.50 16.46
N VAL A 60 21.79 36.38 17.09
CA VAL A 60 21.68 37.81 16.70
C VAL A 60 22.87 38.60 17.24
N GLY A 61 23.41 39.50 16.41
CA GLY A 61 24.42 40.51 16.74
C GLY A 61 24.09 41.82 16.00
N ASP A 62 24.45 42.97 16.58
CA ASP A 62 23.80 44.25 16.30
C ASP A 62 24.57 45.17 15.31
N LYS A 63 23.81 45.99 14.58
CA LYS A 63 24.14 47.21 13.79
C LYS A 63 25.60 47.51 13.34
N ASN A 64 25.76 47.78 12.03
CA ASN A 64 25.99 49.14 11.47
C ASN A 64 26.34 49.11 9.96
N GLY A 65 26.12 50.24 9.27
CA GLY A 65 26.92 50.62 8.08
C GLY A 65 26.20 50.71 6.72
N ASP A 66 26.21 51.92 6.16
CA ASP A 66 25.99 52.28 4.75
C ASP A 66 26.74 51.42 3.71
N GLY A 67 26.38 51.54 2.42
CA GLY A 67 27.34 51.23 1.34
C GLY A 67 26.79 50.75 0.00
N SER A 68 26.37 51.69 -0.84
CA SER A 68 26.02 51.56 -2.26
C SER A 68 26.93 50.71 -3.18
N THR A 69 26.30 50.20 -4.26
CA THR A 69 26.82 50.03 -5.65
C THR A 69 27.82 48.91 -6.06
N ALA A 70 27.33 48.07 -6.98
CA ALA A 70 27.87 47.80 -8.33
C ALA A 70 28.96 46.72 -8.64
N LEU A 71 28.51 45.74 -9.45
CA LEU A 71 29.09 45.25 -10.72
C LEU A 71 30.22 44.18 -10.80
N PHE A 72 30.07 43.40 -11.90
CA PHE A 72 31.03 42.58 -12.68
C PHE A 72 31.49 41.17 -12.21
N ASN A 73 31.06 40.17 -13.01
CA ASN A 73 31.76 39.03 -13.65
C ASN A 73 33.12 38.56 -13.07
N SER A 74 33.43 37.26 -13.05
CA SER A 74 33.64 36.47 -14.28
C SER A 74 33.92 34.96 -14.01
N ALA A 75 34.32 34.22 -15.07
CA ALA A 75 34.66 32.79 -15.11
C ALA A 75 35.79 32.37 -14.12
N GLY A 76 36.07 31.09 -13.84
CA GLY A 76 35.66 29.84 -14.49
C GLY A 76 36.81 29.21 -15.30
N ALA A 77 37.37 28.09 -14.83
CA ALA A 77 38.43 27.30 -15.47
C ALA A 77 38.51 25.87 -14.88
N GLU A 78 39.14 24.93 -15.59
CA GLU A 78 39.20 23.49 -15.26
C GLU A 78 40.66 22.95 -15.12
N THR A 79 40.77 21.68 -14.70
CA THR A 79 41.91 20.75 -14.84
C THR A 79 43.15 20.89 -13.93
N GLY A 80 43.73 19.74 -13.53
CA GLY A 80 45.02 19.65 -12.82
C GLY A 80 45.28 18.31 -12.09
N GLN A 81 46.18 17.48 -12.60
CA GLN A 81 46.74 16.22 -12.04
C GLN A 81 48.14 15.99 -12.69
N PRO A 82 49.06 15.09 -12.23
CA PRO A 82 49.12 14.27 -11.01
C PRO A 82 50.51 14.33 -10.29
N ASP A 83 50.85 13.32 -9.47
CA ASP A 83 52.23 12.85 -9.07
C ASP A 83 53.12 13.76 -8.18
N CYS A 84 54.10 13.26 -7.38
CA CYS A 84 54.37 11.93 -6.79
C CYS A 84 55.33 12.06 -5.57
N GLY A 85 55.50 11.05 -4.71
CA GLY A 85 56.57 11.03 -3.68
C GLY A 85 56.54 9.88 -2.65
N ALA A 86 57.69 9.23 -2.44
CA ALA A 86 57.98 8.21 -1.41
C ALA A 86 58.97 8.80 -0.35
N THR A 87 59.49 8.15 0.70
CA THR A 87 59.79 6.73 1.03
C THR A 87 59.75 6.53 2.57
N ASP A 88 60.17 5.43 3.19
CA ASP A 88 59.75 4.00 3.15
C ASP A 88 60.33 3.31 4.42
N ASN A 89 59.81 2.14 4.84
CA ASN A 89 60.58 1.17 5.66
C ASN A 89 60.00 -0.26 5.66
N CYS A 90 60.88 -1.24 5.48
CA CYS A 90 60.63 -2.70 5.47
C CYS A 90 60.93 -3.35 6.84
N GLU A 91 60.62 -4.60 7.19
CA GLU A 91 59.62 -5.61 6.77
C GLU A 91 59.37 -6.53 8.01
N HIS A 92 58.74 -7.70 8.07
CA HIS A 92 58.31 -8.79 7.15
C HIS A 92 57.04 -9.44 7.82
N ALA A 93 56.33 -10.49 7.37
CA ALA A 93 56.52 -11.49 6.31
C ALA A 93 55.17 -12.15 5.91
N HIS A 94 55.24 -13.09 4.96
CA HIS A 94 54.41 -14.30 4.74
C HIS A 94 52.87 -14.33 4.99
N SER A 95 52.03 -14.91 4.10
CA SER A 95 51.90 -14.93 2.61
C SER A 95 50.88 -16.01 2.17
N VAL A 96 50.16 -15.96 1.03
CA VAL A 96 49.27 -14.95 0.42
C VAL A 96 48.65 -15.55 -0.86
N ARG A 97 47.30 -15.62 -0.96
CA ARG A 97 46.48 -15.84 -2.20
C ARG A 97 44.98 -15.86 -1.83
N LYS A 98 44.04 -15.11 -2.43
CA LYS A 98 44.00 -14.22 -3.60
C LYS A 98 43.98 -14.87 -5.00
N ARG A 99 42.80 -14.84 -5.66
CA ARG A 99 42.49 -14.45 -7.06
C ARG A 99 40.96 -14.23 -7.16
N ASN A 100 40.36 -13.27 -7.87
CA ASN A 100 40.58 -12.58 -9.16
C ASN A 100 40.14 -13.32 -10.44
N THR A 101 38.90 -12.97 -10.86
CA THR A 101 38.47 -12.44 -12.18
C THR A 101 38.63 -13.19 -13.51
N ASP A 102 37.71 -12.83 -14.42
CA ASP A 102 37.76 -12.80 -15.90
C ASP A 102 37.30 -14.00 -16.77
N ARG A 103 36.17 -13.73 -17.46
CA ARG A 103 35.91 -13.85 -18.92
C ARG A 103 35.42 -15.15 -19.59
N LEU A 104 34.48 -14.89 -20.52
CA LEU A 104 34.23 -15.52 -21.83
C LEU A 104 33.70 -16.97 -21.92
N ARG A 105 32.37 -17.08 -21.95
CA ARG A 105 31.58 -17.44 -23.16
C ARG A 105 32.22 -18.45 -24.16
N SER A 106 31.84 -19.72 -24.09
CA SER A 106 31.42 -20.51 -25.27
C SER A 106 30.77 -21.86 -24.88
N GLU A 107 30.10 -22.51 -25.85
CA GLU A 107 29.37 -23.78 -25.70
C GLU A 107 30.27 -25.02 -25.88
N LYS A 108 30.04 -26.11 -25.09
CA LYS A 108 29.67 -27.46 -25.59
C LYS A 108 29.71 -28.57 -24.52
N MET A 109 28.93 -29.63 -24.75
CA MET A 109 28.97 -30.93 -24.05
C MET A 109 30.23 -31.73 -24.46
N PRO A 110 30.76 -32.63 -23.60
CA PRO A 110 30.26 -34.03 -23.52
C PRO A 110 29.86 -34.43 -22.07
N LEU A 111 29.08 -35.49 -21.76
CA LEU A 111 28.94 -36.88 -22.25
C LEU A 111 29.96 -37.87 -21.63
N ASP A 112 29.43 -38.89 -20.93
CA ASP A 112 30.05 -40.00 -20.17
C ASP A 112 31.50 -40.45 -20.49
N ASP A 113 32.22 -40.84 -19.42
CA ASP A 113 32.82 -42.18 -19.36
C ASP A 113 32.69 -42.81 -17.95
N LYS A 114 32.73 -44.14 -17.88
CA LYS A 114 32.46 -44.96 -16.69
C LYS A 114 33.71 -45.67 -16.20
N ARG A 115 33.99 -45.62 -14.88
CA ARG A 115 34.62 -46.77 -14.21
C ARG A 115 34.12 -46.99 -12.78
N LYS A 116 34.17 -48.26 -12.39
CA LYS A 116 33.60 -48.81 -11.15
C LYS A 116 34.70 -49.08 -10.10
N SER A 117 34.24 -49.40 -8.89
CA SER A 117 34.87 -50.27 -7.87
C SER A 117 35.52 -49.53 -6.67
N MET A 118 35.36 -49.88 -5.38
CA MET A 118 34.38 -50.64 -4.56
C MET A 118 35.09 -51.21 -3.31
N ARG A 119 34.41 -51.18 -2.13
CA ARG A 119 34.77 -51.66 -0.76
C ARG A 119 35.31 -50.55 0.18
N SER A 120 35.06 -50.58 1.50
CA SER A 120 34.74 -51.72 2.39
C SER A 120 33.76 -51.41 3.57
N TYR A 121 33.36 -52.46 4.30
CA TYR A 121 32.50 -52.57 5.52
C TYR A 121 32.88 -51.62 6.70
N GLY A 122 32.06 -51.34 7.74
CA GLY A 122 30.75 -51.82 8.24
C GLY A 122 30.24 -50.92 9.40
N LYS A 123 29.43 -51.28 10.44
CA LYS A 123 28.73 -52.52 10.88
C LYS A 123 27.64 -52.21 11.98
N VAL A 124 26.44 -52.82 11.87
CA VAL A 124 25.59 -53.44 12.94
C VAL A 124 25.14 -52.69 14.23
N TYR A 125 23.82 -52.58 14.45
CA TYR A 125 23.06 -53.24 15.55
C TYR A 125 21.52 -53.28 15.29
N SER A 126 20.80 -54.25 15.89
CA SER A 126 19.33 -54.42 15.68
C SER A 126 18.63 -55.32 16.72
N LEU A 127 17.38 -55.00 17.09
CA LEU A 127 16.40 -55.76 17.91
C LEU A 127 14.98 -55.26 17.54
N LYS A 128 13.85 -55.98 17.66
CA LYS A 128 13.54 -57.43 17.69
C LYS A 128 12.03 -57.62 17.36
N ARG A 129 11.59 -58.84 16.97
CA ARG A 129 10.17 -59.22 16.65
C ARG A 129 9.52 -60.06 17.77
N PRO A 130 8.17 -60.17 17.84
CA PRO A 130 7.38 -61.24 17.14
C PRO A 130 6.75 -60.82 15.79
N GLY A 131 5.96 -61.62 15.06
CA GLY A 131 5.39 -62.96 15.34
C GLY A 131 5.01 -63.76 14.06
N SER A 132 3.89 -64.50 14.09
CA SER A 132 3.42 -65.47 13.07
C SER A 132 1.86 -65.58 13.08
N GLN A 133 1.12 -66.43 12.34
CA GLN A 133 1.43 -67.64 11.55
C GLN A 133 0.32 -67.97 10.50
N GLY A 134 0.66 -68.69 9.42
CA GLY A 134 -0.28 -69.40 8.51
C GLY A 134 -0.92 -68.57 7.38
N SER A 135 -1.24 -69.11 6.19
CA SER A 135 -0.83 -70.39 5.54
C SER A 135 -0.96 -70.28 3.99
N ALA A 136 -0.28 -71.14 3.22
CA ALA A 136 -0.11 -71.08 1.75
C ALA A 136 -0.88 -72.23 1.02
N PRO A 137 -0.62 -72.64 -0.25
CA PRO A 137 0.03 -72.03 -1.45
C PRO A 137 -0.84 -72.19 -2.75
N GLY A 138 -0.30 -72.00 -3.98
CA GLY A 138 -0.95 -72.57 -5.20
C GLY A 138 -0.65 -72.00 -6.61
N GLU A 139 0.60 -72.05 -7.09
CA GLU A 139 1.01 -71.82 -8.51
C GLU A 139 0.96 -73.15 -9.34
N PRO A 140 1.39 -73.30 -10.63
CA PRO A 140 1.59 -72.37 -11.78
C PRO A 140 1.25 -72.96 -13.22
N HIS A 141 1.70 -72.28 -14.30
CA HIS A 141 2.32 -72.80 -15.55
C HIS A 141 1.56 -73.22 -16.86
N HIS A 142 1.82 -72.43 -17.93
CA HIS A 142 2.40 -72.79 -19.26
C HIS A 142 1.75 -73.69 -20.37
N ARG A 143 1.95 -73.21 -21.63
CA ARG A 143 2.34 -73.90 -22.91
C ARG A 143 1.30 -74.41 -23.96
N VAL A 144 1.46 -73.86 -25.19
CA VAL A 144 1.60 -74.54 -26.53
C VAL A 144 0.36 -74.89 -27.42
N ARG A 145 0.45 -74.44 -28.69
CA ARG A 145 -0.13 -74.91 -29.99
C ARG A 145 -1.17 -76.05 -30.00
N ARG A 146 -2.25 -75.90 -30.80
CA ARG A 146 -2.31 -76.42 -32.21
C ARG A 146 -3.51 -75.95 -33.07
N SER A 147 -3.27 -76.01 -34.38
CA SER A 147 -4.13 -75.78 -35.57
C SER A 147 -5.41 -76.64 -35.69
N THR A 148 -6.47 -76.07 -36.28
CA THR A 148 -7.33 -76.56 -37.40
C THR A 148 -8.44 -75.49 -37.66
N GLN A 149 -9.10 -75.32 -38.82
CA GLN A 149 -9.09 -75.92 -40.17
C GLN A 149 -9.51 -74.84 -41.21
N GLY A 150 -9.35 -75.08 -42.53
CA GLY A 150 -9.87 -74.23 -43.63
C GLY A 150 -11.25 -74.68 -44.15
N PRO A 151 -11.68 -74.38 -45.41
CA PRO A 151 -10.94 -73.78 -46.54
C PRO A 151 -11.68 -72.65 -47.32
N GLY A 152 -11.06 -72.08 -48.38
CA GLY A 152 -11.74 -71.22 -49.37
C GLY A 152 -10.82 -70.27 -50.18
N SER A 153 -10.42 -70.66 -51.39
CA SER A 153 -9.61 -69.90 -52.39
C SER A 153 -9.59 -70.70 -53.72
N PRO A 154 -8.81 -70.41 -54.80
CA PRO A 154 -7.95 -69.25 -55.18
C PRO A 154 -8.61 -68.52 -56.40
N PRO A 155 -7.94 -67.92 -57.43
CA PRO A 155 -6.55 -67.49 -57.68
C PRO A 155 -6.48 -65.94 -57.89
N SER A 156 -5.71 -65.24 -58.77
CA SER A 156 -4.70 -65.49 -59.83
C SER A 156 -3.97 -64.17 -60.16
N ALA A 157 -2.73 -64.11 -60.70
CA ALA A 157 -1.62 -65.07 -60.74
C ALA A 157 -0.30 -64.38 -61.20
N ARG A 158 0.85 -64.94 -60.78
CA ARG A 158 2.22 -64.92 -61.37
C ARG A 158 2.67 -63.80 -62.34
N SER A 159 3.84 -63.20 -62.06
CA SER A 159 5.09 -63.46 -62.83
C SER A 159 6.36 -62.79 -62.24
N LEU A 160 7.52 -63.38 -62.54
CA LEU A 160 8.90 -62.88 -62.35
C LEU A 160 9.64 -63.10 -63.69
N PRO A 161 10.58 -62.22 -64.09
CA PRO A 161 12.02 -62.39 -63.82
C PRO A 161 12.68 -61.10 -63.26
N ALA A 162 13.88 -61.02 -62.68
CA ALA A 162 15.16 -61.75 -62.78
C ALA A 162 16.17 -61.22 -63.85
N PHE A 163 17.48 -61.38 -63.57
CA PHE A 163 18.66 -60.66 -64.14
C PHE A 163 18.83 -59.19 -63.67
N GLY A 164 20.06 -58.65 -63.47
CA GLY A 164 21.41 -59.25 -63.59
C GLY A 164 22.49 -58.43 -62.83
N ASN A 165 23.73 -58.94 -62.77
CA ASN A 165 24.84 -58.41 -61.95
C ASN A 165 25.54 -57.16 -62.54
N SER A 166 26.00 -56.23 -61.69
CA SER A 166 27.42 -55.79 -61.70
C SER A 166 27.86 -55.00 -60.45
N THR A 167 29.13 -55.20 -60.11
CA THR A 167 29.97 -54.66 -59.02
C THR A 167 30.09 -53.13 -58.94
N GLY A 168 30.25 -52.57 -57.72
CA GLY A 168 30.74 -51.19 -57.52
C GLY A 168 30.92 -50.77 -56.05
N ARG A 169 32.16 -50.42 -55.63
CA ARG A 169 32.48 -49.96 -54.26
C ARG A 169 32.12 -48.48 -54.05
N SER A 170 31.47 -48.14 -52.94
CA SER A 170 31.79 -46.96 -52.09
C SER A 170 30.91 -46.93 -50.83
N ALA A 171 31.36 -46.23 -49.78
CA ALA A 171 30.70 -46.21 -48.48
C ALA A 171 29.59 -45.14 -48.39
N ARG A 172 28.50 -45.47 -47.68
CA ARG A 172 27.40 -44.55 -47.30
C ARG A 172 27.00 -44.79 -45.85
N ARG A 173 26.99 -43.72 -45.03
CA ARG A 173 26.30 -43.51 -43.73
C ARG A 173 26.76 -42.14 -43.18
N VAL A 174 25.95 -41.18 -42.70
CA VAL A 174 24.50 -40.87 -42.76
C VAL A 174 24.38 -39.35 -42.55
N PRO A 175 23.45 -38.63 -43.21
CA PRO A 175 22.75 -37.52 -42.56
C PRO A 175 21.24 -37.79 -42.40
N ARG A 176 20.60 -36.98 -41.55
CA ARG A 176 19.23 -37.19 -41.02
C ARG A 176 18.15 -37.36 -42.09
N SER A 177 17.10 -38.08 -41.71
CA SER A 177 15.88 -38.31 -42.48
C SER A 177 14.90 -37.14 -42.38
N ASP A 178 14.57 -36.51 -43.51
CA ASP A 178 13.37 -35.69 -43.63
C ASP A 178 12.11 -36.57 -43.62
N LEU A 179 11.11 -36.19 -42.84
CA LEU A 179 9.79 -36.84 -42.84
C LEU A 179 8.99 -36.39 -44.07
N ARG A 180 9.17 -37.11 -45.19
CA ARG A 180 8.28 -37.02 -46.35
C ARG A 180 6.85 -37.42 -45.94
N TRP A 181 5.91 -36.49 -46.08
CA TRP A 181 4.49 -36.82 -46.13
C TRP A 181 4.18 -37.64 -47.39
N ASN A 182 3.39 -38.71 -47.24
CA ASN A 182 2.99 -39.58 -48.35
C ASN A 182 2.03 -38.84 -49.30
N ARG A 183 2.17 -39.12 -50.60
CA ARG A 183 1.50 -38.40 -51.70
C ARG A 183 0.51 -39.31 -52.43
N GLU A 184 -0.44 -39.91 -51.71
CA GLU A 184 -1.31 -40.92 -52.34
C GLU A 184 -2.75 -41.01 -51.78
N GLU A 185 -3.42 -39.87 -51.58
CA GLU A 185 -4.89 -39.86 -51.47
C GLU A 185 -5.48 -38.61 -52.14
N ARG A 186 -5.59 -38.66 -53.48
CA ARG A 186 -6.07 -37.54 -54.31
C ARG A 186 -7.08 -38.00 -55.37
N ARG A 187 -8.21 -38.57 -54.93
CA ARG A 187 -9.26 -39.10 -55.83
C ARG A 187 -10.68 -39.13 -55.24
N THR A 188 -11.24 -37.96 -54.93
CA THR A 188 -12.70 -37.68 -55.02
C THR A 188 -12.95 -36.16 -54.92
N ALA A 189 -14.16 -35.72 -55.27
CA ALA A 189 -14.66 -34.33 -55.13
C ALA A 189 -13.79 -33.21 -55.78
N THR A 190 -13.69 -33.21 -57.11
CA THR A 190 -13.19 -32.03 -57.85
C THR A 190 -14.25 -30.93 -57.97
N SER A 191 -14.24 -29.97 -57.05
CA SER A 191 -14.62 -28.58 -57.40
C SER A 191 -13.35 -27.80 -57.71
N ARG A 192 -13.30 -27.04 -58.81
CA ARG A 192 -12.20 -26.10 -59.06
C ARG A 192 -12.33 -24.92 -58.09
N GLN A 193 -11.63 -24.98 -56.95
CA GLN A 193 -11.17 -23.75 -56.33
C GLN A 193 -10.12 -23.16 -57.27
N GLU A 194 -10.41 -21.99 -57.85
CA GLU A 194 -9.37 -21.13 -58.39
C GLU A 194 -8.46 -20.70 -57.22
N GLU A 195 -7.15 -20.75 -57.40
CA GLU A 195 -6.22 -20.32 -56.35
C GLU A 195 -6.41 -18.81 -56.11
N LEU A 196 -6.98 -18.48 -54.95
CA LEU A 196 -7.37 -17.12 -54.58
C LEU A 196 -6.11 -16.26 -54.44
N LYS A 197 -5.76 -15.56 -55.53
CA LYS A 197 -4.54 -14.77 -55.64
C LYS A 197 -4.70 -13.45 -54.87
N LEU A 198 -4.24 -13.44 -53.61
CA LEU A 198 -4.17 -12.21 -52.82
C LEU A 198 -3.38 -11.14 -53.58
N THR A 199 -3.85 -9.90 -53.48
CA THR A 199 -3.16 -8.74 -54.04
C THR A 199 -2.22 -8.20 -52.98
N SER A 200 -0.91 -8.35 -53.18
CA SER A 200 0.10 -7.79 -52.28
C SER A 200 1.14 -6.97 -53.03
N SER A 201 1.75 -6.02 -52.33
CA SER A 201 2.79 -5.13 -52.82
C SER A 201 3.84 -4.89 -51.75
N THR A 202 5.10 -5.06 -52.11
CA THR A 202 6.25 -4.88 -51.20
C THR A 202 6.94 -3.55 -51.48
N PHE A 203 7.21 -2.78 -50.43
CA PHE A 203 8.05 -1.58 -50.44
C PHE A 203 9.25 -1.78 -49.51
N ALA A 204 10.40 -1.17 -49.82
CA ALA A 204 11.60 -1.20 -48.98
C ALA A 204 12.01 0.22 -48.60
N LEU A 205 12.36 0.45 -47.33
CA LEU A 205 12.83 1.75 -46.85
C LEU A 205 14.30 1.94 -47.22
N THR A 206 14.54 2.34 -48.47
CA THR A 206 15.89 2.48 -49.03
C THR A 206 16.70 3.53 -48.27
N GLY A 207 17.91 3.16 -47.82
CA GLY A 207 18.77 3.98 -46.97
C GLY A 207 18.43 3.94 -45.48
N ASP A 208 17.71 2.91 -45.01
CA ASP A 208 17.21 2.80 -43.62
C ASP A 208 17.69 1.52 -42.90
N SER A 209 18.97 1.16 -43.09
CA SER A 209 19.56 -0.11 -42.65
C SER A 209 20.14 -0.12 -41.22
N ALA A 210 20.11 1.01 -40.50
CA ALA A 210 20.73 1.16 -39.17
C ALA A 210 19.73 1.14 -38.00
N HIS A 211 18.48 1.54 -38.21
CA HIS A 211 17.48 1.71 -37.15
C HIS A 211 16.99 0.36 -36.59
N ASN A 212 17.00 0.22 -35.26
CA ASN A 212 16.68 -1.04 -34.56
C ASN A 212 15.24 -1.10 -34.01
N GLN A 213 14.47 -0.01 -34.08
CA GLN A 213 13.07 0.06 -33.67
C GLN A 213 12.23 0.81 -34.71
N ALA A 214 10.94 0.49 -34.77
CA ALA A 214 9.97 1.19 -35.60
C ALA A 214 8.63 1.39 -34.86
N MET A 215 7.97 2.51 -35.14
CA MET A 215 6.60 2.81 -34.70
C MET A 215 5.77 3.13 -35.95
N VAL A 216 4.64 2.45 -36.15
CA VAL A 216 3.84 2.53 -37.37
C VAL A 216 2.39 2.83 -37.02
N HIS A 217 1.85 3.95 -37.52
CA HIS A 217 0.51 4.44 -37.17
C HIS A 217 -0.25 4.94 -38.39
N TRP A 218 -1.55 4.66 -38.44
CA TRP A 218 -2.48 5.23 -39.43
C TRP A 218 -3.03 6.58 -38.95
N SER A 219 -3.27 7.53 -39.86
CA SER A 219 -3.89 8.83 -39.56
C SER A 219 -5.43 8.78 -39.45
N GLY A 220 -6.02 7.61 -39.23
CA GLY A 220 -7.43 7.43 -38.85
C GLY A 220 -8.25 6.55 -39.79
N GLN A 221 -9.54 6.39 -39.43
CA GLN A 221 -10.51 5.69 -40.28
C GLN A 221 -10.69 6.43 -41.61
N ASN A 222 -10.88 5.69 -42.70
CA ASN A 222 -11.05 6.21 -44.07
C ASN A 222 -9.87 7.04 -44.62
N SER A 223 -8.71 7.12 -43.94
CA SER A 223 -7.52 7.71 -44.54
C SER A 223 -6.63 6.64 -45.20
N SER A 224 -6.05 7.01 -46.34
CA SER A 224 -5.00 6.25 -47.01
C SER A 224 -3.60 6.52 -46.46
N VAL A 225 -3.47 7.36 -45.43
CA VAL A 225 -2.17 7.83 -44.91
C VAL A 225 -1.67 6.96 -43.76
N ILE A 226 -0.44 6.46 -43.91
CA ILE A 226 0.31 5.71 -42.90
C ILE A 226 1.59 6.48 -42.60
N LEU A 227 1.91 6.67 -41.32
CA LEU A 227 3.18 7.21 -40.87
C LEU A 227 4.01 6.14 -40.18
N MET A 228 5.32 6.19 -40.39
CA MET A 228 6.29 5.28 -39.78
C MET A 228 7.51 6.07 -39.30
N LEU A 229 7.81 5.95 -38.01
CA LEU A 229 9.02 6.48 -37.38
C LEU A 229 9.96 5.30 -37.13
N THR A 230 11.06 5.21 -37.88
CA THR A 230 12.17 4.31 -37.56
C THR A 230 13.18 5.05 -36.67
N LYS A 231 13.74 4.37 -35.67
CA LYS A 231 14.70 4.96 -34.73
C LYS A 231 15.80 3.98 -34.32
N LEU A 232 16.99 4.51 -34.08
CA LEU A 232 18.14 3.81 -33.54
C LEU A 232 18.26 4.18 -32.07
N TYR A 233 17.76 3.30 -31.20
CA TYR A 233 17.83 3.45 -29.76
C TYR A 233 19.10 2.78 -29.23
N ASP A 234 19.98 3.54 -28.59
CA ASP A 234 21.18 2.99 -27.94
C ASP A 234 20.87 2.65 -26.49
N PHE A 235 20.76 1.34 -26.21
CA PHE A 235 20.48 0.80 -24.87
C PHE A 235 21.57 1.12 -23.82
N ASN A 236 22.76 1.59 -24.23
CA ASN A 236 23.82 2.02 -23.31
C ASN A 236 23.68 3.50 -22.91
N LEU A 237 23.13 4.33 -23.80
CA LEU A 237 22.92 5.76 -23.59
C LEU A 237 21.51 6.08 -23.06
N GLY A 238 20.53 5.21 -23.34
CA GLY A 238 19.12 5.42 -22.96
C GLY A 238 18.34 6.35 -23.91
N SER A 239 18.96 6.79 -25.00
CA SER A 239 18.44 7.80 -25.94
C SER A 239 18.45 7.32 -27.40
N VAL A 240 17.78 8.08 -28.26
CA VAL A 240 17.79 7.88 -29.72
C VAL A 240 18.96 8.65 -30.34
N THR A 241 19.78 7.97 -31.13
CA THR A 241 20.93 8.59 -31.82
C THR A 241 20.62 8.97 -33.28
N GLU A 242 19.79 8.18 -33.96
CA GLU A 242 19.31 8.46 -35.33
C GLU A 242 17.82 8.13 -35.46
N SER A 243 17.11 8.85 -36.32
CA SER A 243 15.68 8.63 -36.57
C SER A 243 15.28 9.02 -37.99
N SER A 244 14.33 8.30 -38.58
CA SER A 244 13.76 8.62 -39.88
C SER A 244 12.24 8.57 -39.89
N LEU A 245 11.62 9.61 -40.44
CA LEU A 245 10.16 9.71 -40.57
C LEU A 245 9.75 9.42 -42.00
N TRP A 246 8.79 8.52 -42.15
CA TRP A 246 8.25 8.05 -43.42
C TRP A 246 6.74 8.24 -43.48
N ARG A 247 6.21 8.58 -44.65
CA ARG A 247 4.77 8.77 -44.88
C ARG A 247 4.33 8.17 -46.20
N SER A 248 3.33 7.30 -46.14
CA SER A 248 2.55 6.86 -47.29
C SER A 248 1.28 7.70 -47.41
N THR A 249 0.76 7.86 -48.63
CA THR A 249 -0.57 8.46 -48.91
C THR A 249 -1.50 7.52 -49.67
N ASP A 250 -1.09 6.26 -49.85
CA ASP A 250 -1.67 5.31 -50.80
C ASP A 250 -1.98 3.95 -50.16
N TYR A 251 -2.26 3.92 -48.85
CA TYR A 251 -2.43 2.72 -48.02
C TYR A 251 -1.17 1.83 -47.96
N GLY A 252 0.04 2.41 -48.03
CA GLY A 252 1.30 1.70 -47.87
C GLY A 252 1.85 1.01 -49.12
N THR A 253 1.51 1.47 -50.34
CA THR A 253 2.19 1.00 -51.57
C THR A 253 3.51 1.74 -51.80
N THR A 254 3.60 3.01 -51.38
CA THR A 254 4.80 3.85 -51.47
C THR A 254 4.97 4.70 -50.21
N TYR A 255 6.22 4.97 -49.82
CA TYR A 255 6.55 5.82 -48.68
C TYR A 255 7.56 6.91 -49.07
N GLU A 256 7.25 8.16 -48.70
CA GLU A 256 8.13 9.33 -48.81
C GLU A 256 8.91 9.53 -47.49
N LYS A 257 10.21 9.81 -47.56
CA LYS A 257 11.04 10.17 -46.38
C LYS A 257 10.90 11.67 -46.09
N LEU A 258 10.45 12.02 -44.88
CA LEU A 258 10.08 13.39 -44.49
C LEU A 258 11.13 14.13 -43.65
N ASN A 259 12.30 13.53 -43.38
CA ASN A 259 13.35 14.13 -42.53
C ASN A 259 13.68 15.59 -42.89
N GLU A 260 13.72 15.94 -44.18
CA GLU A 260 14.00 17.31 -44.64
C GLU A 260 12.88 18.31 -44.23
N LYS A 261 11.61 17.87 -44.27
CA LYS A 261 10.44 18.67 -43.88
C LYS A 261 10.30 18.84 -42.36
N VAL A 262 10.92 17.94 -41.58
CA VAL A 262 11.01 17.97 -40.10
C VAL A 262 12.27 18.70 -39.61
N GLY A 263 13.26 18.88 -40.50
CA GLY A 263 14.57 19.46 -40.23
C GLY A 263 15.64 18.39 -40.07
N VAL A 264 16.68 18.47 -40.90
CA VAL A 264 17.69 17.41 -41.12
C VAL A 264 18.47 16.99 -39.86
N LYS A 265 18.53 17.83 -38.82
CA LYS A 265 19.18 17.54 -37.53
C LYS A 265 18.22 17.21 -36.39
N THR A 266 16.91 17.18 -36.64
CA THR A 266 15.89 16.90 -35.61
C THR A 266 15.80 15.39 -35.38
N ILE A 267 16.28 14.90 -34.25
CA ILE A 267 16.10 13.49 -33.83
C ILE A 267 14.73 13.34 -33.17
N LEU A 268 13.95 12.36 -33.64
CA LEU A 268 12.60 12.04 -33.18
C LEU A 268 12.59 10.78 -32.32
N SER A 269 11.97 10.87 -31.14
CA SER A 269 11.89 9.76 -30.19
C SER A 269 10.51 9.08 -30.16
N TYR A 270 9.42 9.85 -30.31
CA TYR A 270 8.05 9.31 -30.30
C TYR A 270 7.12 9.97 -31.32
N LEU A 271 6.14 9.20 -31.80
CA LEU A 271 5.04 9.63 -32.66
C LEU A 271 3.71 9.35 -31.96
N TYR A 272 2.86 10.37 -31.87
CA TYR A 272 1.51 10.31 -31.33
C TYR A 272 0.49 10.73 -32.40
N VAL A 273 -0.62 9.99 -32.49
CA VAL A 273 -1.78 10.34 -33.30
C VAL A 273 -2.95 10.60 -32.36
N SER A 274 -3.59 11.76 -32.46
CA SER A 274 -4.68 12.15 -31.54
C SER A 274 -5.77 11.07 -31.43
N PRO A 275 -6.34 10.80 -30.24
CA PRO A 275 -7.45 9.86 -30.11
C PRO A 275 -8.67 10.29 -30.93
N ASN A 276 -9.01 11.59 -30.91
CA ASN A 276 -10.33 12.08 -31.34
C ASN A 276 -10.28 12.59 -32.79
N ASN A 277 -9.23 13.33 -33.15
CA ASN A 277 -9.02 13.85 -34.50
C ASN A 277 -7.71 13.33 -35.07
N LYS A 278 -7.77 12.15 -35.67
CA LYS A 278 -6.62 11.37 -36.16
C LYS A 278 -5.74 12.11 -37.20
N ARG A 279 -6.21 13.23 -37.76
CA ARG A 279 -5.43 14.12 -38.64
C ARG A 279 -4.37 14.94 -37.91
N LYS A 280 -4.59 15.18 -36.60
CA LYS A 280 -3.64 15.87 -35.72
C LYS A 280 -2.59 14.89 -35.21
N ILE A 281 -1.36 15.11 -35.63
CA ILE A 281 -0.19 14.26 -35.35
C ILE A 281 0.84 15.08 -34.59
N MET A 282 1.47 14.46 -33.61
CA MET A 282 2.40 15.07 -32.68
C MET A 282 3.68 14.22 -32.61
N LEU A 283 4.83 14.84 -32.82
CA LEU A 283 6.14 14.20 -32.74
C LEU A 283 6.94 14.82 -31.58
N LEU A 284 7.56 13.98 -30.75
CA LEU A 284 8.51 14.40 -29.72
C LEU A 284 9.94 14.19 -30.22
N THR A 285 10.80 15.19 -30.02
CA THR A 285 12.24 15.05 -30.21
C THR A 285 12.90 14.30 -29.04
N ASP A 286 14.14 13.83 -29.22
CA ASP A 286 14.88 13.19 -28.13
C ASP A 286 15.41 14.24 -27.13
N PRO A 287 15.09 14.12 -25.82
CA PRO A 287 15.32 15.18 -24.83
C PRO A 287 16.79 15.49 -24.56
N GLU A 288 17.70 14.54 -24.78
CA GLU A 288 19.14 14.73 -24.59
C GLU A 288 19.75 15.66 -25.66
N VAL A 289 19.08 15.82 -26.81
CA VAL A 289 19.56 16.62 -27.94
C VAL A 289 18.74 17.90 -28.10
N GLU A 290 17.42 17.83 -28.01
CA GLU A 290 16.54 19.01 -28.05
C GLU A 290 15.19 18.69 -27.39
N SER A 291 14.69 19.55 -26.49
CA SER A 291 13.27 19.47 -26.06
C SER A 291 12.39 20.33 -26.97
N SER A 292 11.75 19.68 -27.94
CA SER A 292 10.90 20.29 -28.96
C SER A 292 9.74 19.37 -29.35
N LEU A 293 8.69 20.00 -29.85
CA LEU A 293 7.43 19.40 -30.25
C LEU A 293 7.19 19.73 -31.72
N LEU A 294 6.84 18.77 -32.56
CA LEU A 294 6.36 19.05 -33.91
C LEU A 294 4.90 18.64 -34.07
N ILE A 295 4.08 19.59 -34.52
CA ILE A 295 2.64 19.40 -34.71
C ILE A 295 2.32 19.46 -36.20
N SER A 296 1.54 18.47 -36.67
CA SER A 296 0.82 18.52 -37.94
C SER A 296 -0.69 18.56 -37.66
N SER A 297 -1.44 19.20 -38.53
CA SER A 297 -2.91 19.17 -38.55
C SER A 297 -3.49 18.68 -39.89
N ASP A 298 -2.62 18.13 -40.75
CA ASP A 298 -2.86 17.83 -42.16
C ASP A 298 -2.42 16.40 -42.54
N GLU A 299 -2.60 15.47 -41.59
CA GLU A 299 -2.21 14.07 -41.75
C GLU A 299 -0.70 13.90 -42.04
N GLY A 300 0.14 14.75 -41.45
CA GLY A 300 1.60 14.70 -41.54
C GLY A 300 2.20 15.24 -42.83
N ALA A 301 1.47 16.07 -43.59
CA ALA A 301 2.01 16.68 -44.80
C ALA A 301 2.94 17.87 -44.48
N THR A 302 2.61 18.66 -43.46
CA THR A 302 3.43 19.77 -42.95
C THR A 302 3.57 19.71 -41.42
N TYR A 303 4.70 20.18 -40.91
CA TYR A 303 5.00 20.20 -39.48
C TYR A 303 5.41 21.58 -39.00
N GLN A 304 4.86 22.01 -37.87
CA GLN A 304 5.21 23.25 -37.18
C GLN A 304 5.97 22.88 -35.89
N LYS A 305 7.20 23.40 -35.75
CA LYS A 305 8.10 23.10 -34.62
C LYS A 305 7.95 24.14 -33.50
N TYR A 306 7.68 23.67 -32.29
CA TYR A 306 7.52 24.45 -31.06
C TYR A 306 8.56 23.99 -30.04
N ARG A 307 9.37 24.93 -29.52
CA ARG A 307 10.36 24.62 -28.49
C ARG A 307 9.70 24.49 -27.12
N LEU A 308 10.10 23.48 -26.35
CA LEU A 308 9.63 23.25 -24.98
C LEU A 308 10.64 23.80 -23.96
N ASN A 309 10.14 24.13 -22.78
CA ASN A 309 10.93 24.58 -21.62
C ASN A 309 10.93 23.54 -20.47
N PHE A 310 10.41 22.34 -20.73
CA PHE A 310 10.40 21.17 -19.84
C PHE A 310 10.51 19.90 -20.70
N TYR A 311 10.61 18.72 -20.07
CA TYR A 311 10.70 17.43 -20.75
C TYR A 311 9.43 16.62 -20.52
N ILE A 312 8.76 16.22 -21.61
CA ILE A 312 7.52 15.43 -21.57
C ILE A 312 7.88 13.95 -21.35
N LEU A 313 7.38 13.36 -20.26
CA LEU A 313 7.54 11.94 -19.95
C LEU A 313 6.28 11.12 -20.28
N SER A 314 5.09 11.71 -20.13
CA SER A 314 3.81 11.09 -20.50
C SER A 314 2.80 12.13 -20.97
N LEU A 315 1.86 11.71 -21.85
CA LEU A 315 0.80 12.53 -22.42
C LEU A 315 -0.57 11.88 -22.22
N LEU A 316 -1.53 12.66 -21.71
CA LEU A 316 -2.94 12.25 -21.58
C LEU A 316 -3.83 13.22 -22.37
N PHE A 317 -4.21 12.81 -23.57
CA PHE A 317 -5.21 13.49 -24.39
C PHE A 317 -6.60 13.41 -23.74
N HIS A 318 -7.43 14.45 -23.91
CA HIS A 318 -8.81 14.46 -23.46
C HIS A 318 -9.67 13.49 -24.30
N PRO A 319 -10.63 12.73 -23.74
CA PRO A 319 -11.41 11.72 -24.49
C PRO A 319 -12.35 12.30 -25.56
N GLU A 320 -12.82 13.53 -25.40
CA GLU A 320 -13.73 14.21 -26.36
C GLU A 320 -13.10 15.42 -27.07
N GLN A 321 -12.63 16.42 -26.32
CA GLN A 321 -12.03 17.65 -26.86
C GLN A 321 -10.70 17.38 -27.59
N GLU A 322 -10.64 17.66 -28.89
CA GLU A 322 -9.53 17.24 -29.76
C GLU A 322 -8.21 18.01 -29.59
N ASP A 323 -8.24 19.20 -28.99
CA ASP A 323 -7.06 20.06 -28.75
C ASP A 323 -6.55 20.01 -27.29
N TRP A 324 -7.22 19.29 -26.40
CA TRP A 324 -6.93 19.32 -24.96
C TRP A 324 -6.01 18.17 -24.54
N ILE A 325 -4.87 18.51 -23.92
CA ILE A 325 -3.81 17.56 -23.58
C ILE A 325 -3.22 17.91 -22.20
N LEU A 326 -2.98 16.90 -21.36
CA LEU A 326 -2.09 17.01 -20.20
C LEU A 326 -0.73 16.39 -20.51
N ALA A 327 0.34 17.02 -20.06
CA ALA A 327 1.69 16.50 -20.12
C ALA A 327 2.29 16.39 -18.71
N TYR A 328 2.80 15.22 -18.37
CA TYR A 328 3.54 14.99 -17.13
C TYR A 328 5.04 15.15 -17.39
N GLY A 329 5.68 16.01 -16.63
CA GLY A 329 7.09 16.36 -16.76
C GLY A 329 8.03 15.53 -15.87
N HIS A 330 9.29 15.38 -16.30
CA HIS A 330 10.35 14.76 -15.48
C HIS A 330 10.60 15.52 -14.16
N ASP A 331 10.18 16.78 -14.07
CA ASP A 331 10.20 17.64 -12.86
C ASP A 331 9.02 17.38 -11.90
N GLN A 332 8.25 16.29 -12.11
CA GLN A 332 7.03 15.94 -11.37
C GLN A 332 5.93 17.01 -11.45
N LYS A 333 5.93 17.82 -12.51
CA LYS A 333 4.89 18.83 -12.77
C LYS A 333 3.91 18.35 -13.83
N LEU A 334 2.66 18.74 -13.65
CA LEU A 334 1.59 18.51 -14.63
C LEU A 334 1.33 19.82 -15.38
N TYR A 335 1.44 19.76 -16.70
CA TYR A 335 1.17 20.87 -17.62
C TYR A 335 -0.09 20.59 -18.43
N SER A 336 -0.82 21.63 -18.81
CA SER A 336 -1.98 21.56 -19.69
C SER A 336 -1.76 22.33 -21.00
N SER A 337 -2.39 21.87 -22.06
CA SER A 337 -2.58 22.62 -23.30
C SER A 337 -4.02 22.53 -23.76
N VAL A 338 -4.54 23.64 -24.29
CA VAL A 338 -5.84 23.73 -24.98
C VAL A 338 -5.69 24.01 -26.48
N GLU A 339 -4.45 23.94 -26.99
CA GLU A 339 -4.07 24.24 -28.38
C GLU A 339 -3.19 23.09 -28.95
N PHE A 340 -3.52 21.84 -28.63
CA PHE A 340 -2.81 20.63 -29.06
C PHE A 340 -1.27 20.66 -28.80
N GLY A 341 -0.85 21.29 -27.69
CA GLY A 341 0.55 21.39 -27.29
C GLY A 341 1.32 22.60 -27.85
N ARG A 342 0.70 23.47 -28.65
CA ARG A 342 1.34 24.72 -29.15
C ARG A 342 1.76 25.66 -28.02
N ARG A 343 0.98 25.69 -26.94
CA ARG A 343 1.22 26.47 -25.72
C ARG A 343 0.89 25.63 -24.49
N TRP A 344 1.76 25.68 -23.50
CA TRP A 344 1.60 24.96 -22.23
C TRP A 344 1.36 25.93 -21.07
N GLN A 345 0.58 25.48 -20.09
CA GLN A 345 0.33 26.15 -18.81
C GLN A 345 0.66 25.16 -17.68
N LEU A 346 1.19 25.64 -16.56
CA LEU A 346 1.44 24.79 -15.39
C LEU A 346 0.12 24.58 -14.63
N VAL A 347 -0.29 23.32 -14.44
CA VAL A 347 -1.45 22.95 -13.61
C VAL A 347 -1.00 22.83 -12.16
N HIS A 348 -0.09 21.89 -11.86
CA HIS A 348 0.36 21.66 -10.47
C HIS A 348 1.77 21.07 -10.41
N GLU A 349 2.44 21.27 -9.28
CA GLU A 349 3.76 20.69 -8.99
C GLU A 349 3.66 19.49 -8.04
N ARG A 350 4.63 18.57 -8.08
CA ARG A 350 4.66 17.36 -7.24
C ARG A 350 3.36 16.57 -7.37
N VAL A 351 2.98 16.29 -8.61
CA VAL A 351 1.87 15.38 -8.95
C VAL A 351 2.41 13.95 -8.95
N ALA A 352 1.65 13.00 -8.42
CA ALA A 352 2.06 11.61 -8.40
C ALA A 352 2.02 11.00 -9.82
N PRO A 353 3.00 10.16 -10.20
CA PRO A 353 3.10 9.62 -11.56
C PRO A 353 1.88 8.76 -11.90
N ASN A 354 1.32 8.97 -13.10
CA ASN A 354 0.12 8.29 -13.60
C ASN A 354 -1.15 8.44 -12.72
N ARG A 355 -1.17 9.36 -11.75
CA ARG A 355 -2.30 9.64 -10.84
C ARG A 355 -2.96 10.99 -11.16
N PHE A 356 -3.25 11.20 -12.44
CA PHE A 356 -3.97 12.36 -12.96
C PHE A 356 -4.96 11.95 -14.04
N TYR A 357 -6.18 12.48 -13.98
CA TYR A 357 -7.33 12.03 -14.76
C TYR A 357 -8.18 13.21 -15.24
N TRP A 358 -8.79 13.06 -16.41
CA TRP A 358 -9.78 14.00 -16.94
C TRP A 358 -11.16 13.81 -16.29
N SER A 359 -11.92 14.90 -16.22
CA SER A 359 -13.37 14.88 -15.90
C SER A 359 -14.17 14.09 -16.93
N LYS A 360 -15.26 13.47 -16.48
CA LYS A 360 -16.25 12.81 -17.34
C LYS A 360 -17.42 13.77 -17.61
N LEU A 361 -17.65 14.09 -18.88
CA LEU A 361 -18.68 15.06 -19.28
C LEU A 361 -20.07 14.60 -18.79
N GLY A 362 -20.87 15.55 -18.30
CA GLY A 362 -22.22 15.29 -17.79
C GLY A 362 -22.27 14.68 -16.38
N LEU A 363 -21.14 14.30 -15.80
CA LEU A 363 -21.04 13.85 -14.41
C LEU A 363 -20.29 14.85 -13.52
N ASP A 364 -19.10 15.27 -13.95
CA ASP A 364 -18.33 16.29 -13.24
C ASP A 364 -18.92 17.68 -13.48
N LYS A 365 -18.94 18.52 -12.42
CA LYS A 365 -19.68 19.80 -12.38
C LYS A 365 -19.22 20.84 -13.41
N GLU A 366 -18.00 20.70 -13.94
CA GLU A 366 -17.41 21.63 -14.91
C GLU A 366 -16.61 20.86 -15.97
N PRO A 367 -16.76 21.18 -17.27
CA PRO A 367 -15.95 20.58 -18.33
C PRO A 367 -14.50 21.05 -18.22
N GLY A 368 -13.54 20.12 -18.25
CA GLY A 368 -12.12 20.44 -18.07
C GLY A 368 -11.69 20.59 -16.60
N LEU A 369 -12.42 19.97 -15.67
CA LEU A 369 -11.85 19.64 -14.36
C LEU A 369 -10.80 18.52 -14.51
N ILE A 370 -9.69 18.64 -13.79
CA ILE A 370 -8.61 17.66 -13.71
C ILE A 370 -8.58 17.12 -12.29
N HIS A 371 -8.62 15.80 -12.15
CA HIS A 371 -8.47 15.09 -10.89
C HIS A 371 -7.00 14.69 -10.75
N LEU A 372 -6.33 15.03 -9.65
CA LEU A 372 -4.91 14.72 -9.46
C LEU A 372 -4.56 14.39 -8.01
N GLU A 373 -3.56 13.53 -7.84
CA GLU A 373 -2.93 13.28 -6.54
C GLU A 373 -1.65 14.13 -6.41
N THR A 374 -1.50 14.82 -5.28
CA THR A 374 -0.29 15.60 -4.96
C THR A 374 0.01 15.53 -3.47
N LYS A 375 1.23 15.13 -3.09
CA LYS A 375 1.66 14.98 -1.68
C LYS A 375 0.64 14.26 -0.77
N ALA A 376 0.17 13.07 -1.15
CA ALA A 376 -0.84 12.34 -0.36
C ALA A 376 -2.17 13.12 -0.16
N LEU A 377 -2.56 13.98 -1.12
CA LEU A 377 -3.86 14.66 -1.15
C LEU A 377 -4.52 14.48 -2.52
N TYR A 378 -5.83 14.20 -2.53
CA TYR A 378 -6.67 14.29 -3.72
C TYR A 378 -7.13 15.74 -3.93
N VAL A 379 -6.75 16.31 -5.08
CA VAL A 379 -7.07 17.68 -5.49
C VAL A 379 -7.79 17.66 -6.83
N THR A 380 -8.73 18.56 -7.03
CA THR A 380 -9.36 18.83 -8.34
C THR A 380 -9.11 20.27 -8.77
N CYS A 381 -8.60 20.46 -9.99
CA CYS A 381 -8.24 21.77 -10.54
C CYS A 381 -8.87 22.03 -11.91
N LYS A 382 -9.15 23.31 -12.20
CA LYS A 382 -9.65 23.75 -13.51
C LYS A 382 -8.50 23.86 -14.50
N LEU A 383 -8.70 23.40 -15.74
CA LEU A 383 -7.69 23.26 -16.81
C LEU A 383 -6.76 24.48 -17.02
N GLN A 384 -7.29 25.69 -16.84
CA GLN A 384 -6.59 26.97 -17.05
C GLN A 384 -6.28 27.75 -15.75
N ASN A 385 -6.75 27.29 -14.58
CA ASN A 385 -6.59 28.03 -13.33
C ASN A 385 -6.62 27.11 -12.09
N CYS A 386 -5.43 26.69 -11.65
CA CYS A 386 -5.21 25.85 -10.47
C CYS A 386 -4.65 26.66 -9.29
N THR A 387 -5.11 27.91 -9.10
CA THR A 387 -4.82 28.72 -7.91
C THR A 387 -5.46 28.11 -6.66
N ASP A 388 -4.90 28.33 -5.47
CA ASP A 388 -5.40 27.72 -4.22
C ASP A 388 -6.86 28.09 -3.89
N ALA A 389 -7.33 29.25 -4.34
CA ALA A 389 -8.74 29.66 -4.24
C ALA A 389 -9.70 28.86 -5.15
N ASN A 390 -9.19 28.18 -6.17
CA ASN A 390 -9.95 27.35 -7.12
C ASN A 390 -9.66 25.84 -6.98
N LYS A 391 -8.84 25.43 -5.99
CA LYS A 391 -8.54 24.02 -5.71
C LYS A 391 -9.67 23.37 -4.93
N GLY A 392 -10.41 22.49 -5.58
CA GLY A 392 -11.29 21.56 -4.88
C GLY A 392 -10.48 20.50 -4.13
N LYS A 393 -10.95 20.13 -2.93
CA LYS A 393 -10.44 19.00 -2.13
C LYS A 393 -11.60 18.06 -1.84
N PRO A 394 -11.93 17.10 -2.74
CA PRO A 394 -13.15 16.31 -2.59
C PRO A 394 -13.07 15.26 -1.47
N PHE A 395 -11.86 14.92 -1.00
CA PHE A 395 -11.65 14.06 0.16
C PHE A 395 -11.11 14.87 1.36
N PRO A 396 -11.75 14.81 2.55
CA PRO A 396 -11.37 15.60 3.73
C PRO A 396 -10.25 14.91 4.53
N GLY A 397 -9.08 14.72 3.93
CA GLY A 397 -7.93 14.11 4.61
C GLY A 397 -6.73 13.86 3.69
N TYR A 398 -5.69 13.27 4.27
CA TYR A 398 -4.58 12.68 3.53
C TYR A 398 -4.95 11.27 3.06
N ILE A 399 -4.44 10.87 1.91
CA ILE A 399 -4.61 9.55 1.29
C ILE A 399 -3.25 8.87 1.11
N ASP A 400 -3.22 7.54 1.09
CA ASP A 400 -1.97 6.80 0.93
C ASP A 400 -1.36 7.09 -0.47
N PRO A 401 -0.02 7.23 -0.60
CA PRO A 401 0.60 7.61 -1.87
C PRO A 401 0.33 6.61 -3.00
N ASN A 402 0.09 7.15 -4.20
CA ASN A 402 -0.31 6.43 -5.40
C ASN A 402 -1.62 5.63 -5.24
N SER A 403 -2.59 6.10 -4.45
CA SER A 403 -3.88 5.40 -4.25
C SER A 403 -5.06 5.98 -5.04
N LEU A 404 -4.95 7.17 -5.62
CA LEU A 404 -6.07 7.78 -6.36
C LEU A 404 -6.40 7.00 -7.65
N VAL A 405 -7.65 6.54 -7.78
CA VAL A 405 -8.19 5.99 -9.03
C VAL A 405 -9.48 6.73 -9.37
N VAL A 406 -9.57 7.30 -10.58
CA VAL A 406 -10.82 7.85 -11.14
C VAL A 406 -11.17 7.01 -12.36
N GLN A 407 -12.31 6.32 -12.31
CA GLN A 407 -12.76 5.45 -13.40
C GLN A 407 -14.28 5.51 -13.54
N ASP A 408 -14.75 5.83 -14.73
CA ASP A 408 -16.17 6.02 -15.04
C ASP A 408 -16.90 6.92 -14.03
N GLU A 409 -17.97 6.44 -13.39
CA GLU A 409 -18.72 7.20 -12.38
C GLU A 409 -18.07 7.16 -10.98
N TYR A 410 -17.01 6.38 -10.77
CA TYR A 410 -16.41 6.14 -9.47
C TYR A 410 -15.08 6.89 -9.26
N VAL A 411 -14.80 7.21 -8.01
CA VAL A 411 -13.47 7.62 -7.52
C VAL A 411 -13.13 6.78 -6.29
N PHE A 412 -11.90 6.25 -6.24
CA PHE A 412 -11.38 5.46 -5.13
C PHE A 412 -10.13 6.11 -4.53
N VAL A 413 -9.99 6.01 -3.21
CA VAL A 413 -8.78 6.41 -2.45
C VAL A 413 -8.55 5.44 -1.29
N GLN A 414 -7.29 5.31 -0.85
CA GLN A 414 -6.90 4.49 0.31
C GLN A 414 -6.42 5.40 1.45
N VAL A 415 -6.70 5.04 2.71
CA VAL A 415 -6.20 5.73 3.91
C VAL A 415 -5.77 4.71 4.96
N SER A 416 -4.49 4.66 5.31
CA SER A 416 -3.96 3.77 6.34
C SER A 416 -4.12 4.35 7.74
N THR A 417 -5.01 3.74 8.54
CA THR A 417 -5.24 4.12 9.95
C THR A 417 -4.71 3.04 10.88
N GLY A 418 -3.76 3.38 11.76
CA GLY A 418 -3.17 2.42 12.71
C GLY A 418 -2.50 1.21 12.06
N GLY A 419 -1.94 1.38 10.85
CA GLY A 419 -1.34 0.30 10.06
C GLY A 419 -2.35 -0.59 9.31
N ARG A 420 -3.63 -0.21 9.24
CA ARG A 420 -4.66 -0.92 8.45
C ARG A 420 -5.16 -0.02 7.30
N PRO A 421 -5.11 -0.48 6.03
CA PRO A 421 -5.66 0.29 4.92
C PRO A 421 -7.20 0.28 4.98
N ILE A 422 -7.79 1.46 4.78
CA ILE A 422 -9.24 1.65 4.62
C ILE A 422 -9.47 2.24 3.23
N TYR A 423 -10.23 1.54 2.40
CA TYR A 423 -10.58 1.97 1.05
C TYR A 423 -11.90 2.73 1.06
N TYR A 424 -11.95 3.87 0.37
CA TYR A 424 -13.14 4.70 0.22
C TYR A 424 -13.54 4.79 -1.25
N VAL A 425 -14.84 4.81 -1.51
CA VAL A 425 -15.44 5.00 -2.83
C VAL A 425 -16.34 6.24 -2.82
N SER A 426 -16.31 7.01 -3.90
CA SER A 426 -17.30 8.03 -4.24
C SER A 426 -17.91 7.62 -5.58
N SER A 427 -19.18 7.18 -5.57
CA SER A 427 -19.96 7.02 -6.80
C SER A 427 -20.58 8.35 -7.18
N ARG A 428 -20.64 8.67 -8.48
CA ARG A 428 -21.22 9.89 -9.06
C ARG A 428 -20.70 11.22 -8.51
N ARG A 429 -19.50 11.20 -7.89
CA ARG A 429 -18.88 12.32 -7.18
C ARG A 429 -19.64 12.76 -5.90
N ASP A 430 -20.47 11.87 -5.35
CA ASP A 430 -21.09 12.02 -4.02
C ASP A 430 -20.06 11.79 -2.89
N VAL A 431 -20.52 11.88 -1.63
CA VAL A 431 -19.67 11.76 -0.43
C VAL A 431 -18.91 10.43 -0.38
N PHE A 432 -17.59 10.50 -0.14
CA PHE A 432 -16.73 9.32 0.03
C PHE A 432 -17.21 8.43 1.17
N THR A 433 -17.53 7.18 0.84
CA THR A 433 -18.04 6.17 1.76
C THR A 433 -17.02 5.02 1.88
N PRO A 434 -16.68 4.54 3.09
CA PRO A 434 -15.73 3.44 3.26
C PRO A 434 -16.32 2.13 2.73
N MET A 435 -15.60 1.50 1.80
CA MET A 435 -15.97 0.25 1.13
C MET A 435 -16.16 -0.89 2.14
N LYS A 436 -17.16 -1.74 1.89
CA LYS A 436 -17.57 -2.84 2.77
C LYS A 436 -17.25 -4.18 2.13
N LEU A 437 -16.05 -4.67 2.44
CA LEU A 437 -15.66 -6.08 2.28
C LEU A 437 -16.28 -6.93 3.42
N PRO A 438 -16.23 -8.28 3.35
CA PRO A 438 -16.62 -9.13 4.47
C PRO A 438 -15.79 -8.83 5.73
N LYS A 439 -16.43 -8.92 6.91
CA LYS A 439 -15.86 -8.42 8.19
C LYS A 439 -14.49 -9.00 8.57
N TYR A 440 -14.19 -10.22 8.14
CA TYR A 440 -12.93 -10.92 8.44
C TYR A 440 -11.96 -10.99 7.25
N THR A 441 -12.34 -10.48 6.08
CA THR A 441 -11.44 -10.21 4.97
C THR A 441 -10.51 -9.08 5.39
N LEU A 442 -9.27 -9.40 5.74
CA LEU A 442 -8.21 -8.42 5.94
C LEU A 442 -7.52 -8.20 4.59
N PRO A 443 -7.73 -7.06 3.91
CA PRO A 443 -6.97 -6.74 2.70
C PRO A 443 -5.51 -6.45 3.06
N LYS A 444 -4.61 -7.03 2.28
CA LYS A 444 -3.19 -6.66 2.17
C LYS A 444 -2.99 -5.69 1.01
N ASP A 445 -3.74 -5.89 -0.08
CA ASP A 445 -3.77 -5.04 -1.27
C ASP A 445 -5.14 -5.16 -1.98
N LEU A 446 -5.52 -4.16 -2.78
CA LEU A 446 -6.80 -4.09 -3.52
C LEU A 446 -6.63 -3.34 -4.85
N HIS A 447 -6.97 -4.01 -5.95
CA HIS A 447 -6.99 -3.44 -7.30
C HIS A 447 -8.41 -3.36 -7.84
N VAL A 448 -8.79 -2.21 -8.41
CA VAL A 448 -10.02 -2.07 -9.21
C VAL A 448 -9.73 -2.56 -10.62
N ILE A 449 -10.54 -3.50 -11.12
CA ILE A 449 -10.27 -4.22 -12.39
C ILE A 449 -11.21 -3.76 -13.51
N SER A 450 -12.50 -3.60 -13.23
CA SER A 450 -13.50 -3.09 -14.18
C SER A 450 -14.61 -2.33 -13.43
N THR A 451 -15.24 -1.37 -14.10
CA THR A 451 -16.35 -0.56 -13.57
C THR A 451 -17.58 -0.53 -14.50
N ASP A 452 -17.60 -1.37 -15.54
CA ASP A 452 -18.58 -1.30 -16.64
C ASP A 452 -20.04 -1.66 -16.25
N GLU A 453 -20.97 -0.93 -16.87
CA GLU A 453 -22.41 -0.90 -16.59
C GLU A 453 -22.73 -0.76 -15.09
N ASN A 454 -22.12 0.25 -14.46
CA ASN A 454 -22.37 0.69 -13.10
C ASN A 454 -22.10 -0.39 -12.04
N ARG A 455 -20.98 -1.13 -12.17
CA ARG A 455 -20.59 -2.16 -11.19
C ARG A 455 -19.08 -2.25 -11.04
N VAL A 456 -18.57 -2.20 -9.81
CA VAL A 456 -17.14 -2.37 -9.52
C VAL A 456 -16.79 -3.84 -9.37
N VAL A 457 -15.80 -4.30 -10.16
CA VAL A 457 -15.09 -5.57 -9.98
C VAL A 457 -13.73 -5.25 -9.38
N ALA A 458 -13.44 -5.79 -8.20
CA ALA A 458 -12.18 -5.56 -7.48
C ALA A 458 -11.47 -6.89 -7.18
N ALA A 459 -10.16 -6.93 -7.31
CA ALA A 459 -9.31 -8.02 -6.86
C ALA A 459 -8.70 -7.64 -5.51
N VAL A 460 -8.91 -8.45 -4.48
CA VAL A 460 -8.36 -8.24 -3.13
C VAL A 460 -7.38 -9.36 -2.81
N GLN A 461 -6.17 -9.02 -2.40
CA GLN A 461 -5.26 -9.99 -1.81
C GLN A 461 -5.43 -9.99 -0.29
N GLU A 462 -5.71 -11.16 0.27
CA GLU A 462 -5.83 -11.35 1.72
C GLU A 462 -4.45 -11.64 2.34
N TRP A 463 -4.23 -11.34 3.63
CA TRP A 463 -2.91 -11.42 4.28
C TRP A 463 -2.27 -12.83 4.30
N ASN A 464 -3.04 -13.87 4.02
CA ASN A 464 -2.61 -15.27 3.88
C ASN A 464 -2.25 -15.68 2.43
N GLN A 465 -2.43 -14.78 1.44
CA GLN A 465 -2.18 -15.02 0.02
C GLN A 465 -0.93 -14.28 -0.48
N ASN A 466 -0.21 -14.89 -1.43
CA ASN A 466 0.97 -14.31 -2.10
C ASN A 466 0.76 -14.20 -3.62
N ASP A 467 0.52 -15.32 -4.31
CA ASP A 467 0.45 -15.37 -5.78
C ASP A 467 -1.00 -15.25 -6.31
N THR A 468 -1.97 -15.04 -5.42
CA THR A 468 -3.40 -15.13 -5.72
C THR A 468 -4.20 -13.98 -5.12
N TYR A 469 -5.31 -13.65 -5.76
CA TYR A 469 -6.29 -12.66 -5.32
C TYR A 469 -7.70 -13.27 -5.31
N ASN A 470 -8.58 -12.75 -4.45
CA ASN A 470 -10.01 -13.04 -4.46
C ASN A 470 -10.74 -11.93 -5.21
N LEU A 471 -11.56 -12.29 -6.21
CA LEU A 471 -12.42 -11.34 -6.92
C LEU A 471 -13.68 -11.07 -6.11
N TYR A 472 -13.94 -9.79 -5.86
CA TYR A 472 -15.11 -9.25 -5.20
C TYR A 472 -15.88 -8.34 -6.15
N VAL A 473 -17.21 -8.36 -6.04
CA VAL A 473 -18.12 -7.59 -6.89
C VAL A 473 -19.07 -6.73 -6.07
N SER A 474 -19.24 -5.48 -6.47
CA SER A 474 -20.11 -4.53 -5.78
C SER A 474 -21.56 -4.60 -6.23
N GLU A 475 -22.42 -3.96 -5.43
CA GLU A 475 -23.65 -3.31 -5.89
C GLU A 475 -23.36 -2.06 -6.76
N ALA A 476 -24.40 -1.42 -7.30
CA ALA A 476 -24.24 -0.20 -8.11
C ALA A 476 -23.73 1.05 -7.36
N GLY A 477 -23.79 1.08 -6.02
CA GLY A 477 -23.17 2.14 -5.23
C GLY A 477 -21.64 2.03 -5.12
N GLY A 478 -21.06 0.88 -5.49
CA GLY A 478 -19.64 0.58 -5.27
C GLY A 478 -19.26 0.32 -3.82
N ILE A 479 -20.22 0.31 -2.87
CA ILE A 479 -19.96 0.26 -1.42
C ILE A 479 -19.93 -1.18 -0.91
N TYR A 480 -20.98 -1.97 -1.16
CA TYR A 480 -21.16 -3.31 -0.58
C TYR A 480 -20.68 -4.44 -1.51
N TYR A 481 -19.58 -5.11 -1.12
CA TYR A 481 -18.90 -6.14 -1.91
C TYR A 481 -19.22 -7.56 -1.45
N THR A 482 -19.44 -8.45 -2.43
CA THR A 482 -19.62 -9.89 -2.23
C THR A 482 -18.56 -10.67 -3.00
N LEU A 483 -18.15 -11.83 -2.50
CA LEU A 483 -17.17 -12.71 -3.15
C LEU A 483 -17.74 -13.28 -4.46
N ALA A 484 -16.97 -13.21 -5.55
CA ALA A 484 -17.32 -13.74 -6.87
C ALA A 484 -16.45 -14.93 -7.29
N LEU A 485 -15.13 -14.87 -7.03
CA LEU A 485 -14.22 -15.98 -7.34
C LEU A 485 -12.97 -15.96 -6.44
N GLU A 486 -12.73 -17.03 -5.70
CA GLU A 486 -11.53 -17.17 -4.86
C GLU A 486 -10.30 -17.57 -5.69
N ASN A 487 -9.11 -17.21 -5.18
CA ASN A 487 -7.81 -17.75 -5.61
C ASN A 487 -7.52 -17.61 -7.11
N VAL A 488 -7.89 -16.48 -7.71
CA VAL A 488 -7.49 -16.11 -9.08
C VAL A 488 -5.99 -15.84 -9.12
N MET A 489 -5.32 -16.36 -10.14
CA MET A 489 -3.88 -16.24 -10.31
C MET A 489 -3.46 -14.79 -10.57
N SER A 490 -2.31 -14.39 -10.03
CA SER A 490 -1.68 -13.11 -10.31
C SER A 490 -0.23 -13.30 -10.75
N SER A 491 0.28 -12.35 -11.53
CA SER A 491 1.65 -12.33 -12.05
C SER A 491 2.23 -10.92 -11.99
N MET A 492 3.55 -10.80 -11.98
CA MET A 492 4.24 -9.51 -11.99
C MET A 492 4.57 -9.13 -13.43
N GLY A 493 4.07 -7.97 -13.87
CA GLY A 493 4.45 -7.36 -15.14
C GLY A 493 5.90 -6.85 -15.15
N PRO A 494 6.48 -6.53 -16.33
CA PRO A 494 7.88 -6.13 -16.45
C PRO A 494 8.23 -4.81 -15.72
N GLU A 495 7.24 -3.96 -15.44
CA GLU A 495 7.39 -2.72 -14.67
C GLU A 495 7.17 -2.92 -13.15
N GLY A 496 6.87 -4.14 -12.70
CA GLY A 496 6.48 -4.43 -11.31
C GLY A 496 4.99 -4.25 -11.02
N ASN A 497 4.17 -3.84 -12.01
CA ASN A 497 2.71 -3.78 -11.88
C ASN A 497 2.13 -5.20 -11.69
N VAL A 498 1.14 -5.36 -10.80
CA VAL A 498 0.44 -6.64 -10.61
C VAL A 498 -0.59 -6.85 -11.72
N MET A 499 -0.50 -7.99 -12.41
CA MET A 499 -1.46 -8.43 -13.43
C MET A 499 -2.29 -9.59 -12.88
N ILE A 500 -3.61 -9.45 -12.89
CA ILE A 500 -4.56 -10.52 -12.52
C ILE A 500 -4.94 -11.29 -13.79
N ASP A 501 -4.94 -12.63 -13.76
CA ASP A 501 -5.39 -13.47 -14.87
C ASP A 501 -6.94 -13.47 -14.97
N LEU A 502 -7.50 -12.34 -15.37
CA LEU A 502 -8.92 -12.13 -15.70
C LEU A 502 -9.02 -11.45 -17.08
N TYR A 503 -9.87 -11.98 -17.96
CA TYR A 503 -10.12 -11.44 -19.29
C TYR A 503 -11.61 -11.12 -19.47
N GLU A 504 -11.95 -9.85 -19.71
CA GLU A 504 -13.29 -9.41 -20.09
C GLU A 504 -13.48 -9.54 -21.62
N VAL A 505 -14.57 -10.17 -22.06
CA VAL A 505 -14.74 -10.52 -23.49
C VAL A 505 -15.46 -9.42 -24.27
N ALA A 506 -14.76 -8.86 -25.25
CA ALA A 506 -15.28 -7.82 -26.12
C ALA A 506 -16.51 -8.29 -26.91
N GLY A 507 -17.55 -7.45 -27.00
CA GLY A 507 -18.79 -7.70 -27.73
C GLY A 507 -19.88 -8.49 -26.98
N ILE A 508 -19.55 -9.10 -25.84
CA ILE A 508 -20.51 -9.78 -24.96
C ILE A 508 -20.30 -9.29 -23.52
N LYS A 509 -20.93 -8.14 -23.21
CA LYS A 509 -20.80 -7.48 -21.90
C LYS A 509 -21.14 -8.41 -20.74
N GLY A 510 -20.28 -8.41 -19.73
CA GLY A 510 -20.43 -9.20 -18.52
C GLY A 510 -20.00 -10.67 -18.62
N MET A 511 -19.38 -11.07 -19.73
CA MET A 511 -18.73 -12.37 -19.89
C MET A 511 -17.24 -12.28 -19.59
N PHE A 512 -16.74 -13.12 -18.68
CA PHE A 512 -15.33 -13.11 -18.26
C PHE A 512 -14.73 -14.53 -18.26
N LEU A 513 -13.42 -14.62 -18.51
CA LEU A 513 -12.60 -15.81 -18.26
C LEU A 513 -11.59 -15.51 -17.15
N ALA A 514 -11.33 -16.46 -16.25
CA ALA A 514 -10.38 -16.31 -15.15
C ALA A 514 -9.58 -17.59 -14.91
N ASN A 515 -8.28 -17.47 -14.58
CA ASN A 515 -7.47 -18.61 -14.14
C ASN A 515 -7.47 -18.71 -12.61
N LYS A 516 -8.09 -19.77 -12.06
CA LYS A 516 -8.14 -20.06 -10.62
C LYS A 516 -7.08 -21.11 -10.26
N LYS A 517 -6.30 -20.86 -9.20
CA LYS A 517 -5.38 -21.81 -8.59
C LYS A 517 -6.14 -22.65 -7.55
N GLN A 518 -6.24 -23.95 -7.77
CA GLN A 518 -6.99 -24.89 -6.92
C GLN A 518 -6.15 -26.15 -6.71
N ASN A 519 -5.90 -26.54 -5.45
CA ASN A 519 -5.00 -27.66 -5.12
C ASN A 519 -3.59 -27.54 -5.75
N ASN A 520 -3.13 -26.30 -5.97
CA ASN A 520 -1.93 -25.91 -6.73
C ASN A 520 -1.97 -26.13 -8.26
N GLU A 521 -3.00 -26.78 -8.80
CA GLU A 521 -3.30 -26.80 -10.24
C GLU A 521 -3.88 -25.44 -10.68
N VAL A 522 -3.54 -24.94 -11.87
CA VAL A 522 -4.15 -23.71 -12.43
C VAL A 522 -5.20 -24.09 -13.47
N LYS A 523 -6.45 -23.64 -13.30
CA LYS A 523 -7.61 -24.02 -14.12
C LYS A 523 -8.39 -22.79 -14.59
N THR A 524 -8.66 -22.73 -15.89
CA THR A 524 -9.47 -21.67 -16.51
C THR A 524 -10.97 -21.91 -16.35
N TYR A 525 -11.68 -20.89 -15.87
CA TYR A 525 -13.13 -20.83 -15.72
C TYR A 525 -13.73 -19.72 -16.60
N ILE A 526 -15.00 -19.84 -16.96
CA ILE A 526 -15.80 -18.84 -17.67
C ILE A 526 -17.10 -18.53 -16.89
N THR A 527 -17.56 -17.29 -16.98
CA THR A 527 -18.84 -16.79 -16.46
C THR A 527 -19.57 -15.97 -17.52
N TYR A 528 -20.91 -16.08 -17.56
CA TYR A 528 -21.79 -15.31 -18.48
C TYR A 528 -22.65 -14.28 -17.75
N ASN A 529 -22.50 -14.16 -16.42
CA ASN A 529 -23.39 -13.37 -15.56
C ASN A 529 -22.61 -12.53 -14.55
N LYS A 530 -21.56 -11.85 -15.02
CA LYS A 530 -20.68 -10.95 -14.23
C LYS A 530 -20.11 -11.61 -12.97
N GLY A 531 -19.73 -12.89 -13.05
CA GLY A 531 -19.03 -13.60 -11.98
C GLY A 531 -19.91 -14.12 -10.85
N ARG A 532 -21.25 -14.20 -11.03
CA ARG A 532 -22.16 -14.88 -10.09
C ARG A 532 -21.92 -16.39 -10.07
N ASP A 533 -21.78 -17.00 -11.25
CA ASP A 533 -21.50 -18.43 -11.42
C ASP A 533 -20.35 -18.63 -12.41
N TRP A 534 -19.55 -19.68 -12.18
CA TRP A 534 -18.35 -19.99 -12.96
C TRP A 534 -18.31 -21.48 -13.31
N ARG A 535 -17.97 -21.80 -14.55
CA ARG A 535 -17.77 -23.19 -15.00
C ARG A 535 -16.43 -23.38 -15.72
N LEU A 536 -15.90 -24.59 -15.67
CA LEU A 536 -14.72 -24.98 -16.45
C LEU A 536 -15.01 -24.92 -17.97
N LEU A 537 -13.96 -24.71 -18.77
CA LEU A 537 -14.05 -24.82 -20.23
C LEU A 537 -14.07 -26.28 -20.67
N GLN A 538 -15.06 -26.65 -21.49
CA GLN A 538 -15.11 -27.95 -22.13
C GLN A 538 -14.03 -28.07 -23.21
N ALA A 539 -13.25 -29.15 -23.16
CA ALA A 539 -12.22 -29.44 -24.15
C ALA A 539 -12.81 -29.75 -25.55
N PRO A 540 -12.09 -29.43 -26.64
CA PRO A 540 -12.51 -29.81 -27.99
C PRO A 540 -12.64 -31.33 -28.12
N SER A 541 -13.65 -31.79 -28.87
CA SER A 541 -13.92 -33.22 -29.04
C SER A 541 -12.91 -33.96 -29.92
N ALA A 542 -12.09 -33.25 -30.70
CA ALA A 542 -11.10 -33.81 -31.61
C ALA A 542 -9.87 -32.91 -31.81
N ASP A 543 -8.74 -33.53 -32.16
CA ASP A 543 -7.49 -32.84 -32.54
C ASP A 543 -7.52 -32.34 -34.00
N LEU A 544 -6.48 -31.63 -34.44
CA LEU A 544 -6.33 -31.14 -35.82
C LEU A 544 -6.38 -32.23 -36.91
N ARG A 545 -6.25 -33.50 -36.54
CA ARG A 545 -6.26 -34.67 -37.44
C ARG A 545 -7.59 -35.43 -37.37
N GLY A 546 -8.56 -34.94 -36.58
CA GLY A 546 -9.86 -35.58 -36.37
C GLY A 546 -9.85 -36.75 -35.36
N ASN A 547 -8.75 -36.99 -34.66
CA ASN A 547 -8.70 -38.00 -33.59
C ASN A 547 -9.50 -37.50 -32.40
N ARG A 548 -10.35 -38.36 -31.80
CA ARG A 548 -11.14 -37.98 -30.62
C ARG A 548 -10.24 -37.72 -29.41
N ILE A 549 -10.41 -36.55 -28.79
CA ILE A 549 -9.72 -36.20 -27.53
C ILE A 549 -10.55 -36.74 -26.36
N HIS A 550 -9.97 -37.61 -25.55
CA HIS A 550 -10.63 -38.16 -24.36
C HIS A 550 -10.32 -37.31 -23.12
N CYS A 551 -10.98 -36.16 -23.03
CA CYS A 551 -10.86 -35.21 -21.93
C CYS A 551 -12.27 -34.93 -21.38
N MET A 552 -12.49 -35.16 -20.08
CA MET A 552 -13.81 -35.09 -19.45
C MET A 552 -13.76 -34.31 -18.13
N LEU A 553 -14.72 -33.40 -17.96
CA LEU A 553 -14.91 -32.63 -16.73
C LEU A 553 -15.29 -33.55 -15.56
N PRO A 554 -14.89 -33.22 -14.31
CA PRO A 554 -14.08 -32.07 -13.89
C PRO A 554 -12.57 -32.35 -13.88
N TYR A 555 -12.13 -33.56 -14.26
CA TYR A 555 -10.73 -33.99 -14.14
C TYR A 555 -9.83 -33.49 -15.28
N CYS A 556 -10.41 -33.23 -16.45
CA CYS A 556 -9.70 -32.69 -17.61
C CYS A 556 -10.57 -31.63 -18.31
N SER A 557 -9.95 -30.53 -18.69
CA SER A 557 -10.59 -29.34 -19.25
C SER A 557 -9.69 -28.65 -20.28
N LEU A 558 -10.22 -27.65 -20.99
CA LEU A 558 -9.41 -26.68 -21.72
C LEU A 558 -8.92 -25.58 -20.77
N HIS A 559 -7.65 -25.20 -20.91
CA HIS A 559 -7.02 -24.15 -20.11
C HIS A 559 -6.31 -23.15 -21.04
N LEU A 560 -6.43 -21.86 -20.76
CA LEU A 560 -6.01 -20.77 -21.63
C LEU A 560 -5.05 -19.80 -20.93
N HIS A 561 -4.11 -19.27 -21.70
CA HIS A 561 -3.23 -18.19 -21.26
C HIS A 561 -3.96 -16.85 -21.46
N LEU A 562 -4.43 -16.24 -20.37
CA LEU A 562 -5.32 -15.06 -20.43
C LEU A 562 -4.58 -13.72 -20.59
N GLN A 563 -3.24 -13.75 -20.72
CA GLN A 563 -2.41 -12.55 -20.75
C GLN A 563 -2.44 -11.85 -22.12
N VAL A 564 -2.80 -10.57 -22.11
CA VAL A 564 -2.85 -9.70 -23.30
C VAL A 564 -1.50 -9.02 -23.51
N SER A 565 -1.09 -8.83 -24.77
CA SER A 565 0.14 -8.10 -25.12
C SER A 565 -0.03 -6.60 -24.90
N ALA A 566 0.93 -5.98 -24.20
CA ALA A 566 1.03 -4.51 -24.11
C ALA A 566 1.54 -3.88 -25.43
N ASN A 567 2.20 -4.67 -26.29
CA ASN A 567 2.67 -4.24 -27.60
C ASN A 567 1.54 -4.40 -28.65
N PRO A 568 1.05 -3.32 -29.30
CA PRO A 568 -0.04 -3.39 -30.27
C PRO A 568 0.35 -4.06 -31.61
N TYR A 569 1.65 -4.24 -31.88
CA TYR A 569 2.14 -4.86 -33.12
C TYR A 569 2.19 -6.40 -33.08
N THR A 570 2.04 -6.99 -31.88
CA THR A 570 2.01 -8.44 -31.64
C THR A 570 0.68 -8.83 -31.01
N SER A 571 0.05 -9.92 -31.49
CA SER A 571 -1.15 -10.44 -30.81
C SER A 571 -0.79 -11.03 -29.45
N GLY A 572 -1.65 -10.84 -28.45
CA GLY A 572 -1.54 -11.48 -27.16
C GLY A 572 -1.99 -12.94 -27.19
N ASN A 573 -1.92 -13.61 -26.03
CA ASN A 573 -2.33 -15.01 -25.91
C ASN A 573 -3.86 -15.21 -26.02
N ILE A 574 -4.65 -14.15 -25.87
CA ILE A 574 -6.11 -14.18 -26.05
C ILE A 574 -6.60 -12.93 -26.80
N ALA A 575 -7.55 -13.09 -27.71
CA ALA A 575 -8.12 -12.02 -28.52
C ALA A 575 -9.60 -12.22 -28.85
N SER A 576 -10.41 -11.19 -28.57
CA SER A 576 -11.80 -11.00 -28.99
C SER A 576 -12.00 -9.57 -29.52
N ARG A 577 -13.13 -9.28 -30.18
CA ARG A 577 -13.45 -7.95 -30.74
C ARG A 577 -14.94 -7.64 -30.61
N GLU A 578 -15.30 -6.39 -30.30
CA GLU A 578 -16.70 -5.96 -30.17
C GLU A 578 -17.52 -6.14 -31.44
N SER A 579 -16.88 -5.98 -32.60
CA SER A 579 -17.48 -6.18 -33.92
C SER A 579 -17.67 -7.66 -34.30
N ALA A 580 -17.01 -8.59 -33.60
CA ALA A 580 -17.04 -10.04 -33.88
C ALA A 580 -17.56 -10.86 -32.67
N PRO A 581 -18.76 -10.57 -32.13
CA PRO A 581 -19.24 -11.14 -30.88
C PRO A 581 -19.36 -12.67 -30.93
N GLY A 582 -18.84 -13.31 -29.87
CA GLY A 582 -18.83 -14.77 -29.72
C GLY A 582 -17.60 -15.47 -30.32
N ILE A 583 -16.79 -14.78 -31.14
CA ILE A 583 -15.49 -15.28 -31.58
C ILE A 583 -14.43 -14.90 -30.55
N ILE A 584 -13.76 -15.92 -30.00
CA ILE A 584 -12.62 -15.76 -29.08
C ILE A 584 -11.53 -16.73 -29.53
N VAL A 585 -10.33 -16.20 -29.74
CA VAL A 585 -9.11 -16.97 -30.06
C VAL A 585 -8.19 -16.93 -28.86
N ALA A 586 -7.61 -18.07 -28.47
CA ALA A 586 -6.66 -18.13 -27.36
C ALA A 586 -5.61 -19.24 -27.53
N SER A 587 -4.39 -19.00 -27.04
CA SER A 587 -3.39 -20.03 -26.81
C SER A 587 -3.63 -20.73 -25.46
N GLY A 588 -3.30 -22.01 -25.36
CA GLY A 588 -3.62 -22.80 -24.19
C GLY A 588 -3.20 -24.26 -24.26
N SER A 589 -3.71 -25.08 -23.34
CA SER A 589 -3.43 -26.51 -23.22
C SER A 589 -4.66 -27.28 -22.76
N ILE A 590 -4.67 -28.59 -23.00
CA ILE A 590 -5.75 -29.50 -22.58
C ILE A 590 -5.17 -30.49 -21.57
N GLY A 591 -5.79 -30.58 -20.40
CA GLY A 591 -5.30 -31.43 -19.32
C GLY A 591 -5.99 -31.19 -17.99
N ALA A 592 -5.32 -31.55 -16.90
CA ALA A 592 -5.76 -31.24 -15.55
C ALA A 592 -5.33 -29.84 -15.07
N GLU A 593 -4.36 -29.20 -15.72
CA GLU A 593 -3.88 -27.85 -15.39
C GLU A 593 -3.35 -27.11 -16.62
N LEU A 594 -3.21 -25.79 -16.51
CA LEU A 594 -2.61 -24.92 -17.52
C LEU A 594 -1.09 -25.14 -17.61
N THR A 595 -0.61 -25.77 -18.69
CA THR A 595 0.82 -25.96 -18.96
C THR A 595 1.41 -24.89 -19.88
N SER A 596 2.65 -24.48 -19.61
CA SER A 596 3.50 -23.68 -20.52
C SER A 596 4.20 -24.52 -21.60
N SER A 597 4.11 -25.85 -21.53
CA SER A 597 4.54 -26.78 -22.56
C SER A 597 3.35 -27.28 -23.38
N ASN A 598 3.60 -27.65 -24.64
CA ASN A 598 2.60 -28.11 -25.61
C ASN A 598 1.45 -27.09 -25.85
N VAL A 599 1.76 -25.79 -25.84
CA VAL A 599 0.78 -24.73 -26.07
C VAL A 599 0.26 -24.80 -27.51
N SER A 600 -1.07 -24.88 -27.63
CA SER A 600 -1.81 -24.94 -28.90
C SER A 600 -2.79 -23.77 -29.00
N MET A 601 -3.18 -23.43 -30.23
CA MET A 601 -4.18 -22.40 -30.49
C MET A 601 -5.59 -23.00 -30.57
N PHE A 602 -6.52 -22.39 -29.85
CA PHE A 602 -7.93 -22.74 -29.80
C PHE A 602 -8.80 -21.55 -30.21
N ILE A 603 -9.99 -21.85 -30.71
CA ILE A 603 -11.01 -20.87 -31.04
C ILE A 603 -12.39 -21.38 -30.64
N THR A 604 -13.21 -20.49 -30.09
CA THR A 604 -14.66 -20.62 -30.05
C THR A 604 -15.25 -19.65 -31.07
N SER A 605 -16.39 -20.00 -31.65
CA SER A 605 -17.25 -19.01 -32.31
C SER A 605 -18.64 -18.90 -31.67
N ASP A 606 -18.96 -19.62 -30.60
CA ASP A 606 -20.25 -19.60 -29.91
C ASP A 606 -20.14 -19.10 -28.45
N ALA A 607 -19.24 -18.13 -28.22
CA ALA A 607 -18.98 -17.52 -26.92
C ALA A 607 -18.42 -18.46 -25.82
N GLY A 608 -17.85 -19.62 -26.18
CA GLY A 608 -17.20 -20.53 -25.24
C GLY A 608 -18.07 -21.70 -24.80
N ASN A 609 -19.10 -22.03 -25.58
CA ASN A 609 -19.86 -23.27 -25.44
C ASN A 609 -19.11 -24.43 -26.12
N THR A 610 -18.60 -24.23 -27.33
CA THR A 610 -17.77 -25.20 -28.06
C THR A 610 -16.43 -24.58 -28.50
N TRP A 611 -15.35 -25.31 -28.20
CA TRP A 611 -13.99 -24.96 -28.62
C TRP A 611 -13.50 -25.94 -29.68
N ARG A 612 -12.66 -25.46 -30.59
CA ARG A 612 -11.92 -26.27 -31.57
C ARG A 612 -10.45 -25.86 -31.57
N GLN A 613 -9.55 -26.83 -31.68
CA GLN A 613 -8.13 -26.56 -31.93
C GLN A 613 -7.96 -26.06 -33.38
N ILE A 614 -7.03 -25.13 -33.62
CA ILE A 614 -6.72 -24.62 -34.97
C ILE A 614 -5.24 -24.71 -35.35
N PHE A 615 -4.31 -24.62 -34.39
CA PHE A 615 -2.87 -24.84 -34.63
C PHE A 615 -2.21 -25.54 -33.43
N ASP A 616 -1.14 -26.32 -33.69
CA ASP A 616 -0.30 -26.98 -32.66
C ASP A 616 0.76 -26.03 -32.06
N GLU A 617 0.78 -24.76 -32.47
CA GLU A 617 1.70 -23.71 -32.04
C GLU A 617 0.97 -22.36 -31.98
N GLU A 618 1.60 -21.34 -31.42
CA GLU A 618 1.08 -19.96 -31.33
C GLU A 618 1.08 -19.22 -32.67
N TYR A 619 -0.03 -18.53 -32.96
CA TYR A 619 -0.21 -17.69 -34.15
C TYR A 619 -0.87 -16.36 -33.75
N SER A 620 -0.35 -15.25 -34.27
CA SER A 620 -1.05 -13.96 -34.19
C SER A 620 -2.28 -13.99 -35.10
N VAL A 621 -3.45 -13.61 -34.59
CA VAL A 621 -4.72 -13.66 -35.34
C VAL A 621 -5.35 -12.27 -35.45
N LEU A 622 -5.56 -11.84 -36.69
CA LEU A 622 -6.23 -10.58 -37.04
C LEU A 622 -7.63 -10.84 -37.58
N TYR A 623 -8.55 -9.94 -37.22
CA TYR A 623 -9.94 -9.94 -37.65
C TYR A 623 -10.08 -8.99 -38.86
N LEU A 624 -10.56 -9.50 -39.99
CA LEU A 624 -10.88 -8.72 -41.19
C LEU A 624 -12.39 -8.54 -41.32
N ASP A 625 -12.83 -7.39 -41.83
CA ASP A 625 -14.24 -6.98 -41.99
C ASP A 625 -15.14 -7.47 -40.85
N GLN A 626 -14.96 -6.90 -39.66
CA GLN A 626 -15.76 -7.23 -38.47
C GLN A 626 -15.76 -8.74 -38.07
N GLY A 627 -14.75 -9.51 -38.51
CA GLY A 627 -14.66 -10.96 -38.28
C GLY A 627 -15.25 -11.83 -39.40
N GLY A 628 -15.67 -11.23 -40.53
CA GLY A 628 -16.05 -11.96 -41.74
C GLY A 628 -14.92 -12.79 -42.35
N ALA A 629 -13.66 -12.48 -42.03
CA ALA A 629 -12.54 -13.41 -42.16
C ALA A 629 -11.52 -13.28 -41.02
N LEU A 630 -10.76 -14.35 -40.80
CA LEU A 630 -9.65 -14.40 -39.83
C LEU A 630 -8.34 -14.68 -40.57
N VAL A 631 -7.31 -13.87 -40.30
CA VAL A 631 -5.93 -14.07 -40.77
C VAL A 631 -5.09 -14.58 -39.61
N ALA A 632 -4.34 -15.66 -39.81
CA ALA A 632 -3.38 -16.16 -38.83
C ALA A 632 -1.95 -16.15 -39.40
N ILE A 633 -1.01 -15.56 -38.65
CA ILE A 633 0.41 -15.46 -39.00
C ILE A 633 1.28 -15.97 -37.84
N ARG A 634 2.29 -16.79 -38.16
CA ARG A 634 3.17 -17.40 -37.15
C ARG A 634 4.17 -16.35 -36.66
N HIS A 635 4.23 -16.12 -35.36
CA HIS A 635 5.32 -15.34 -34.77
C HIS A 635 6.51 -16.28 -34.55
N THR A 636 7.64 -16.03 -35.21
CA THR A 636 8.76 -16.98 -35.23
C THR A 636 10.07 -16.28 -35.60
N PRO A 637 11.22 -16.65 -34.99
CA PRO A 637 12.55 -16.11 -35.34
C PRO A 637 13.10 -16.68 -36.66
N LEU A 638 12.25 -17.31 -37.49
CA LEU A 638 12.59 -17.87 -38.80
C LEU A 638 11.81 -17.13 -39.89
N PRO A 639 12.41 -16.80 -41.04
CA PRO A 639 11.75 -15.95 -42.02
C PRO A 639 10.63 -16.72 -42.75
N ILE A 640 9.44 -16.11 -42.81
CA ILE A 640 8.22 -16.69 -43.37
C ILE A 640 7.77 -15.96 -44.65
N ARG A 641 7.01 -16.65 -45.51
CA ARG A 641 6.42 -16.07 -46.73
C ARG A 641 4.91 -16.28 -46.87
N HIS A 642 4.31 -16.95 -45.89
CA HIS A 642 2.92 -17.41 -45.95
C HIS A 642 2.13 -16.98 -44.72
N LEU A 643 0.84 -16.73 -44.94
CA LEU A 643 -0.18 -16.57 -43.92
C LEU A 643 -1.27 -17.63 -44.10
N TRP A 644 -2.13 -17.79 -43.09
CA TRP A 644 -3.36 -18.57 -43.18
C TRP A 644 -4.57 -17.62 -43.17
N LEU A 645 -5.63 -18.00 -43.88
CA LEU A 645 -6.86 -17.22 -43.99
C LEU A 645 -8.07 -18.16 -43.95
N SER A 646 -9.07 -17.81 -43.16
CA SER A 646 -10.36 -18.51 -43.02
C SER A 646 -11.53 -17.54 -43.21
N PHE A 647 -12.62 -18.05 -43.80
CA PHE A 647 -13.89 -17.33 -44.06
C PHE A 647 -15.09 -17.99 -43.33
N ASP A 648 -14.83 -18.99 -42.48
CA ASP A 648 -15.85 -19.84 -41.86
C ASP A 648 -15.71 -19.86 -40.34
N GLU A 649 -15.45 -18.68 -39.76
CA GLU A 649 -15.12 -18.46 -38.34
C GLU A 649 -13.85 -19.21 -37.87
N GLY A 650 -12.97 -19.69 -38.77
CA GLY A 650 -11.81 -20.50 -38.38
C GLY A 650 -12.11 -22.00 -38.24
N ARG A 651 -12.91 -22.58 -39.15
CA ARG A 651 -13.09 -24.04 -39.26
C ARG A 651 -12.18 -24.65 -40.35
N VAL A 652 -12.01 -23.94 -41.46
CA VAL A 652 -11.10 -24.29 -42.57
C VAL A 652 -10.10 -23.16 -42.78
N TRP A 653 -8.81 -23.47 -42.64
CA TRP A 653 -7.71 -22.53 -42.85
C TRP A 653 -6.98 -22.83 -44.16
N ASN A 654 -6.94 -21.85 -45.06
CA ASN A 654 -6.26 -21.95 -46.35
C ASN A 654 -4.95 -21.16 -46.31
N LYS A 655 -3.89 -21.72 -46.89
CA LYS A 655 -2.53 -21.15 -46.85
C LYS A 655 -2.25 -20.33 -48.10
N TYR A 656 -1.85 -19.07 -47.92
CA TYR A 656 -1.54 -18.14 -49.00
C TYR A 656 -0.13 -17.56 -48.85
N SER A 657 0.52 -17.27 -49.98
CA SER A 657 1.82 -16.59 -50.00
C SER A 657 1.61 -15.07 -50.07
N PHE A 658 2.17 -14.32 -49.12
CA PHE A 658 2.08 -12.85 -49.13
C PHE A 658 3.27 -12.17 -49.83
N THR A 659 4.42 -12.87 -49.90
CA THR A 659 5.67 -12.39 -50.50
C THR A 659 6.37 -13.53 -51.26
N SER A 660 7.24 -13.19 -52.21
CA SER A 660 8.08 -14.14 -52.95
C SER A 660 9.30 -14.60 -52.13
N SER A 661 10.05 -13.64 -51.58
CA SER A 661 11.17 -13.83 -50.66
C SER A 661 10.69 -13.89 -49.20
N PRO A 662 11.12 -14.87 -48.39
CA PRO A 662 10.71 -14.97 -47.00
C PRO A 662 11.28 -13.81 -46.18
N LEU A 663 10.50 -13.36 -45.20
CA LEU A 663 10.71 -12.17 -44.37
C LEU A 663 10.70 -12.57 -42.90
N PHE A 664 11.64 -12.05 -42.10
CA PHE A 664 11.51 -12.02 -40.64
C PHE A 664 10.43 -10.98 -40.31
N VAL A 665 9.32 -11.39 -39.71
CA VAL A 665 8.18 -10.51 -39.44
C VAL A 665 8.29 -9.96 -38.02
N ASP A 666 8.49 -8.65 -37.91
CA ASP A 666 8.62 -7.94 -36.63
C ASP A 666 7.27 -7.44 -36.11
N GLY A 667 6.27 -7.26 -36.98
CA GLY A 667 4.92 -6.89 -36.59
C GLY A 667 3.92 -6.85 -37.75
N VAL A 668 2.62 -6.77 -37.40
CA VAL A 668 1.52 -6.71 -38.36
C VAL A 668 0.46 -5.72 -37.89
N LEU A 669 -0.06 -4.91 -38.82
CA LEU A 669 -1.14 -3.95 -38.58
C LEU A 669 -2.29 -4.15 -39.56
N GLY A 670 -3.52 -4.07 -39.05
CA GLY A 670 -4.69 -3.81 -39.88
C GLY A 670 -4.89 -2.30 -40.10
N GLU A 671 -5.70 -1.97 -41.12
CA GLU A 671 -6.39 -0.69 -41.25
C GLU A 671 -7.24 -0.39 -39.99
N PRO A 672 -7.31 0.87 -39.49
CA PRO A 672 -8.05 1.21 -38.29
C PRO A 672 -9.56 1.37 -38.58
N GLY A 673 -10.38 0.61 -37.87
CA GLY A 673 -11.84 0.71 -37.95
C GLY A 673 -12.50 -0.67 -37.86
N GLU A 674 -13.68 -0.77 -38.46
CA GLU A 674 -14.51 -1.99 -38.49
C GLU A 674 -14.44 -2.72 -39.83
N GLU A 675 -14.49 -1.97 -40.95
CA GLU A 675 -14.37 -2.44 -42.34
C GLU A 675 -12.89 -2.78 -42.69
N THR A 676 -12.19 -3.54 -41.85
CA THR A 676 -10.74 -3.78 -41.96
C THR A 676 -10.40 -4.68 -43.16
N LEU A 677 -9.94 -4.08 -44.26
CA LEU A 677 -9.72 -4.77 -45.54
C LEU A 677 -8.31 -4.64 -46.10
N ILE A 678 -7.45 -3.84 -45.45
CA ILE A 678 -6.02 -3.73 -45.77
C ILE A 678 -5.19 -4.13 -44.54
N MET A 679 -4.11 -4.88 -44.77
CA MET A 679 -3.16 -5.30 -43.74
C MET A 679 -1.74 -5.04 -44.19
N THR A 680 -0.92 -4.48 -43.31
CA THR A 680 0.50 -4.19 -43.54
C THR A 680 1.35 -5.05 -42.61
N ILE A 681 2.13 -5.94 -43.19
CA ILE A 681 3.19 -6.70 -42.50
C ILE A 681 4.47 -5.88 -42.61
N PHE A 682 5.20 -5.70 -41.52
CA PHE A 682 6.54 -5.08 -41.56
C PHE A 682 7.60 -6.00 -40.95
N GLY A 683 8.81 -5.89 -41.47
CA GLY A 683 9.88 -6.81 -41.13
C GLY A 683 11.18 -6.56 -41.91
N HIS A 684 12.06 -7.56 -41.92
CA HIS A 684 13.35 -7.49 -42.61
C HIS A 684 13.69 -8.81 -43.33
N VAL A 685 14.49 -8.75 -44.41
CA VAL A 685 14.93 -9.95 -45.15
C VAL A 685 16.12 -10.62 -44.45
N SER A 686 16.90 -9.84 -43.71
CA SER A 686 18.05 -10.25 -42.91
C SER A 686 18.27 -9.22 -41.81
N HIS A 687 18.88 -9.57 -40.67
CA HIS A 687 19.13 -8.65 -39.54
C HIS A 687 20.13 -7.49 -39.85
N ARG A 688 20.43 -7.26 -41.14
CA ARG A 688 21.22 -6.15 -41.70
C ARG A 688 20.65 -5.61 -43.02
N SER A 689 19.43 -6.02 -43.39
CA SER A 689 18.73 -5.43 -44.54
C SER A 689 17.92 -4.23 -44.07
N GLU A 690 17.58 -3.37 -45.03
CA GLU A 690 16.55 -2.35 -44.86
C GLU A 690 15.21 -2.98 -44.45
N TRP A 691 14.38 -2.17 -43.79
CA TRP A 691 13.00 -2.52 -43.46
C TRP A 691 12.17 -2.73 -44.73
N GLN A 692 11.40 -3.81 -44.78
CA GLN A 692 10.42 -4.08 -45.82
C GLN A 692 9.00 -4.07 -45.25
N LEU A 693 8.09 -3.47 -46.02
CA LEU A 693 6.66 -3.45 -45.73
C LEU A 693 5.93 -4.18 -46.85
N VAL A 694 5.07 -5.14 -46.48
CA VAL A 694 4.20 -5.86 -47.41
C VAL A 694 2.76 -5.48 -47.08
N LYS A 695 2.19 -4.62 -47.93
CA LYS A 695 0.76 -4.32 -47.96
C LYS A 695 0.02 -5.49 -48.61
N ILE A 696 -1.11 -5.87 -48.05
CA ILE A 696 -2.03 -6.89 -48.55
C ILE A 696 -3.43 -6.27 -48.63
N ASP A 697 -4.06 -6.40 -49.81
CA ASP A 697 -5.38 -5.86 -50.11
C ASP A 697 -6.39 -7.00 -50.30
N PHE A 698 -7.34 -7.10 -49.36
CA PHE A 698 -8.38 -8.14 -49.35
C PHE A 698 -9.66 -7.71 -50.09
N ARG A 699 -9.74 -6.48 -50.62
CA ARG A 699 -10.95 -5.95 -51.30
C ARG A 699 -11.28 -6.71 -52.59
N SER A 700 -10.28 -7.37 -53.20
CA SER A 700 -10.46 -8.30 -54.32
C SER A 700 -11.23 -9.58 -53.94
N ILE A 701 -11.26 -9.95 -52.66
CA ILE A 701 -12.01 -11.10 -52.13
C ILE A 701 -13.43 -10.69 -51.73
N PHE A 702 -13.57 -9.53 -51.08
CA PHE A 702 -14.85 -8.98 -50.62
C PHE A 702 -15.45 -8.02 -51.66
N ASN A 703 -15.75 -8.55 -52.86
CA ASN A 703 -16.05 -7.74 -54.05
C ASN A 703 -17.45 -7.07 -54.09
N ARG A 704 -18.29 -7.26 -53.07
CA ARG A 704 -19.64 -6.68 -52.94
C ARG A 704 -19.96 -6.37 -51.48
N ARG A 705 -20.99 -5.54 -51.23
CA ARG A 705 -21.59 -5.41 -49.88
C ARG A 705 -22.50 -6.61 -49.56
N CYS A 706 -22.66 -6.91 -48.28
CA CYS A 706 -23.59 -7.95 -47.83
C CYS A 706 -25.05 -7.49 -47.92
N ILE A 707 -25.96 -8.45 -48.07
CA ILE A 707 -27.42 -8.27 -48.06
C ILE A 707 -28.03 -9.15 -46.97
N GLU A 708 -29.28 -8.89 -46.57
CA GLU A 708 -29.95 -9.60 -45.46
C GLU A 708 -29.88 -11.13 -45.58
N SER A 709 -29.97 -11.67 -46.81
CA SER A 709 -29.88 -13.11 -47.07
C SER A 709 -28.48 -13.72 -46.91
N ASP A 710 -27.42 -12.92 -46.73
CA ASP A 710 -26.07 -13.41 -46.42
C ASP A 710 -25.91 -13.75 -44.93
N TYR A 711 -26.82 -13.29 -44.07
CA TYR A 711 -26.74 -13.47 -42.63
C TYR A 711 -27.55 -14.68 -42.13
N VAL A 712 -27.23 -15.11 -40.91
CA VAL A 712 -27.99 -16.07 -40.09
C VAL A 712 -28.15 -15.46 -38.69
N PRO A 713 -29.32 -15.58 -38.03
CA PRO A 713 -29.43 -15.32 -36.60
C PRO A 713 -28.65 -16.37 -35.80
N TRP A 714 -28.00 -15.95 -34.73
CA TRP A 714 -27.39 -16.80 -33.71
C TRP A 714 -27.82 -16.32 -32.32
N ASP A 715 -28.50 -17.19 -31.59
CA ASP A 715 -28.86 -16.99 -30.19
C ASP A 715 -27.67 -17.24 -29.27
N LEU A 716 -27.32 -16.22 -28.46
CA LEU A 716 -26.37 -16.39 -27.38
C LEU A 716 -27.02 -17.21 -26.26
N HIS A 717 -26.32 -18.26 -25.80
CA HIS A 717 -26.77 -19.13 -24.72
C HIS A 717 -25.59 -19.59 -23.85
N ASP A 718 -25.88 -20.08 -22.64
CA ASP A 718 -24.94 -20.90 -21.86
C ASP A 718 -25.53 -22.31 -21.66
N GLN A 719 -24.86 -23.33 -22.20
CA GLN A 719 -25.28 -24.74 -22.16
C GLN A 719 -26.73 -25.02 -22.63
N GLY A 720 -27.32 -24.09 -23.40
CA GLY A 720 -28.69 -24.16 -23.92
C GLY A 720 -29.67 -23.17 -23.27
N GLU A 721 -29.32 -22.56 -22.13
CA GLU A 721 -30.12 -21.47 -21.54
C GLU A 721 -29.88 -20.16 -22.30
N ARG A 722 -30.97 -19.56 -22.80
CA ARG A 722 -30.96 -18.38 -23.69
C ARG A 722 -31.15 -17.07 -22.95
N CYS A 723 -31.65 -17.10 -21.72
CA CYS A 723 -31.83 -15.91 -20.91
C CYS A 723 -30.57 -15.62 -20.09
N LEU A 724 -29.71 -14.74 -20.61
CA LEU A 724 -28.49 -14.31 -19.91
C LEU A 724 -28.66 -12.87 -19.44
N MET A 725 -28.38 -12.58 -18.17
CA MET A 725 -28.58 -11.24 -17.58
C MET A 725 -30.02 -10.71 -17.81
N GLY A 726 -31.02 -11.59 -17.77
CA GLY A 726 -32.43 -11.26 -17.97
C GLY A 726 -32.84 -10.91 -19.40
N VAL A 727 -32.00 -11.16 -20.41
CA VAL A 727 -32.26 -10.82 -21.83
C VAL A 727 -31.82 -11.95 -22.76
N LYS A 728 -32.69 -12.34 -23.69
CA LYS A 728 -32.31 -13.16 -24.84
C LYS A 728 -31.65 -12.27 -25.89
N ARG A 729 -30.41 -12.56 -26.25
CA ARG A 729 -29.64 -11.80 -27.26
C ARG A 729 -29.51 -12.63 -28.54
N VAL A 730 -30.14 -12.17 -29.62
CA VAL A 730 -29.97 -12.77 -30.96
C VAL A 730 -29.06 -11.88 -31.78
N TYR A 731 -27.83 -12.34 -32.01
CA TYR A 731 -26.85 -11.69 -32.87
C TYR A 731 -27.06 -12.10 -34.33
N ARG A 732 -26.50 -11.31 -35.24
CA ARG A 732 -26.37 -11.67 -36.67
C ARG A 732 -24.97 -12.24 -36.90
N LYS A 733 -24.84 -13.16 -37.86
CA LYS A 733 -23.58 -13.73 -38.32
C LYS A 733 -23.56 -13.95 -39.82
N LEU A 734 -22.41 -13.79 -40.43
CA LEU A 734 -22.20 -14.01 -41.86
C LEU A 734 -22.19 -15.52 -42.19
N LYS A 735 -22.83 -15.91 -43.29
CA LYS A 735 -22.76 -17.30 -43.78
C LYS A 735 -21.33 -17.62 -44.27
N PRO A 736 -20.76 -18.80 -43.95
CA PRO A 736 -19.43 -19.23 -44.43
C PRO A 736 -19.18 -19.22 -45.95
N ILE A 737 -20.25 -19.09 -46.75
CA ILE A 737 -20.19 -18.99 -48.22
C ILE A 737 -20.30 -17.54 -48.74
N ALA A 738 -20.68 -16.59 -47.89
CA ALA A 738 -20.86 -15.19 -48.26
C ALA A 738 -19.53 -14.45 -48.15
N ARG A 739 -19.00 -13.99 -49.29
CA ARG A 739 -17.80 -13.13 -49.37
C ARG A 739 -18.25 -11.73 -49.74
N CYS A 740 -18.47 -10.90 -48.74
CA CYS A 740 -19.00 -9.56 -48.91
C CYS A 740 -18.59 -8.67 -47.71
N VAL A 741 -18.49 -7.36 -47.95
CA VAL A 741 -18.23 -6.36 -46.90
C VAL A 741 -19.51 -6.12 -46.12
N MET A 742 -19.50 -6.35 -44.81
CA MET A 742 -20.68 -6.17 -43.93
C MET A 742 -21.05 -4.70 -43.77
N GLY A 743 -20.05 -3.83 -43.65
CA GLY A 743 -20.17 -2.38 -43.81
C GLY A 743 -20.64 -1.59 -42.58
N LYS A 744 -20.39 -0.27 -42.55
CA LYS A 744 -20.66 0.60 -41.36
C LYS A 744 -22.12 0.68 -40.88
N THR A 745 -23.09 0.26 -41.68
CA THR A 745 -24.50 0.15 -41.26
C THR A 745 -24.82 -1.18 -40.58
N TYR A 746 -23.84 -2.09 -40.46
CA TYR A 746 -23.90 -3.23 -39.56
C TYR A 746 -23.76 -2.76 -38.11
N SER A 747 -24.80 -2.07 -37.63
CA SER A 747 -25.09 -2.07 -36.21
C SER A 747 -25.17 -3.53 -35.74
N VAL A 748 -24.49 -3.87 -34.65
CA VAL A 748 -24.63 -5.16 -33.96
C VAL A 748 -25.95 -5.17 -33.18
N THR A 749 -27.05 -4.90 -33.90
CA THR A 749 -28.40 -4.76 -33.37
C THR A 749 -28.92 -6.14 -33.03
N MET A 750 -28.61 -6.53 -31.79
CA MET A 750 -29.26 -7.64 -31.11
C MET A 750 -30.76 -7.40 -31.09
N ILE A 751 -31.54 -8.38 -31.58
CA ILE A 751 -32.91 -8.49 -31.09
C ILE A 751 -32.78 -8.91 -29.62
N SER A 752 -33.19 -8.03 -28.73
CA SER A 752 -33.03 -8.14 -27.28
C SER A 752 -34.40 -8.25 -26.62
N GLU A 753 -34.83 -9.49 -26.36
CA GLU A 753 -36.10 -9.75 -25.68
C GLU A 753 -35.88 -9.87 -24.17
N PRO A 754 -36.55 -9.07 -23.32
CA PRO A 754 -36.45 -9.21 -21.87
C PRO A 754 -37.18 -10.47 -21.40
N CYS A 755 -36.62 -11.14 -20.40
CA CYS A 755 -37.20 -12.34 -19.79
C CYS A 755 -38.12 -12.02 -18.61
N ASP A 756 -38.92 -13.02 -18.23
CA ASP A 756 -39.33 -13.21 -16.84
C ASP A 756 -38.08 -13.54 -15.99
N CYS A 757 -37.97 -12.99 -14.77
CA CYS A 757 -36.86 -13.28 -13.87
C CYS A 757 -36.97 -14.70 -13.30
N THR A 758 -35.82 -15.35 -13.14
CA THR A 758 -35.64 -16.63 -12.42
C THR A 758 -34.72 -16.42 -11.20
N GLU A 759 -34.40 -17.48 -10.45
CA GLU A 759 -33.38 -17.38 -9.38
C GLU A 759 -31.97 -17.04 -9.94
N SER A 760 -31.67 -17.39 -11.21
CA SER A 760 -30.35 -17.09 -11.82
C SER A 760 -30.07 -15.58 -11.97
N ASP A 761 -31.11 -14.75 -11.97
CA ASP A 761 -31.01 -13.29 -12.07
C ASP A 761 -30.70 -12.59 -10.72
N PHE A 762 -30.65 -13.35 -9.62
CA PHE A 762 -30.37 -12.86 -8.26
C PHE A 762 -29.10 -13.48 -7.67
N GLU A 763 -28.23 -12.66 -7.11
CA GLU A 763 -27.06 -13.05 -6.33
C GLU A 763 -27.29 -12.85 -4.84
N CYS A 764 -26.40 -13.35 -3.99
CA CYS A 764 -26.47 -13.08 -2.56
C CYS A 764 -26.15 -11.61 -2.28
N ASP A 765 -26.84 -11.06 -1.28
CA ASP A 765 -26.59 -9.71 -0.80
C ASP A 765 -25.39 -9.66 0.17
N TYR A 766 -24.94 -8.46 0.54
CA TYR A 766 -23.82 -8.29 1.46
C TYR A 766 -24.07 -8.97 2.81
N GLY A 767 -23.10 -9.79 3.24
CA GLY A 767 -23.24 -10.59 4.46
C GLY A 767 -24.04 -11.87 4.30
N PHE A 768 -24.43 -12.24 3.07
CA PHE A 768 -25.02 -13.54 2.75
C PHE A 768 -24.09 -14.35 1.85
N GLU A 769 -23.97 -15.64 2.16
CA GLU A 769 -23.10 -16.60 1.46
C GLU A 769 -23.96 -17.73 0.86
N ARG A 770 -23.59 -18.21 -0.33
CA ARG A 770 -24.24 -19.39 -0.94
C ARG A 770 -23.85 -20.66 -0.19
N ARG A 771 -24.86 -21.41 0.26
CA ARG A 771 -24.68 -22.77 0.77
C ARG A 771 -24.69 -23.79 -0.37
N ALA A 772 -24.32 -25.03 -0.04
CA ALA A 772 -24.33 -26.16 -0.97
C ALA A 772 -25.73 -26.57 -1.48
N ASP A 773 -26.82 -26.04 -0.89
CA ASP A 773 -28.19 -26.15 -1.41
C ASP A 773 -28.55 -25.00 -2.39
N GLY A 774 -27.57 -24.19 -2.79
CA GLY A 774 -27.70 -23.05 -3.71
C GLY A 774 -28.14 -21.75 -3.05
N LYS A 775 -28.73 -21.80 -1.85
CA LYS A 775 -29.42 -20.68 -1.22
C LYS A 775 -28.47 -19.70 -0.54
N CYS A 776 -28.84 -18.43 -0.58
CA CYS A 776 -28.17 -17.37 0.16
C CYS A 776 -28.63 -17.39 1.63
N THR A 777 -27.67 -17.50 2.56
CA THR A 777 -27.93 -17.47 4.00
C THR A 777 -27.00 -16.50 4.71
N PRO A 778 -27.38 -15.89 5.85
CA PRO A 778 -26.50 -15.02 6.59
C PRO A 778 -25.19 -15.74 6.93
N ALA A 779 -24.08 -15.09 6.60
CA ALA A 779 -22.75 -15.52 6.97
C ALA A 779 -22.58 -15.49 8.49
N PHE A 780 -21.70 -16.32 9.05
CA PHE A 780 -21.51 -16.42 10.51
C PHE A 780 -21.10 -15.09 11.19
N TRP A 781 -20.53 -14.17 10.40
CA TRP A 781 -20.04 -12.86 10.83
C TRP A 781 -21.07 -11.73 10.68
N PHE A 782 -22.20 -12.00 10.03
CA PHE A 782 -23.21 -11.02 9.65
C PHE A 782 -24.55 -11.24 10.37
N LEU A 783 -25.14 -10.13 10.83
CA LEU A 783 -26.46 -10.10 11.44
C LEU A 783 -27.36 -9.26 10.53
N PRO A 784 -28.37 -9.83 9.84
CA PRO A 784 -29.25 -9.05 8.98
C PRO A 784 -29.92 -7.86 9.69
N SER A 785 -30.12 -7.97 11.00
CA SER A 785 -30.61 -6.89 11.85
C SER A 785 -29.68 -5.68 11.97
N SER A 786 -28.37 -5.76 11.66
CA SER A 786 -27.48 -4.59 11.71
C SER A 786 -27.59 -3.69 10.48
N MET A 787 -28.25 -4.12 9.41
CA MET A 787 -28.19 -3.38 8.12
C MET A 787 -29.05 -2.10 8.08
N SER A 788 -30.02 -1.91 8.99
CA SER A 788 -30.82 -0.67 9.06
C SER A 788 -30.16 0.46 9.88
N ARG A 789 -28.82 0.47 9.98
CA ARG A 789 -28.00 1.49 10.68
C ARG A 789 -28.35 2.93 10.25
N THR A 790 -28.55 3.15 8.96
CA THR A 790 -28.76 4.49 8.39
C THR A 790 -30.25 4.81 8.18
N CYS A 791 -31.09 4.66 9.22
CA CYS A 791 -32.52 4.98 9.10
C CYS A 791 -33.11 5.67 10.34
N THR A 792 -33.60 6.88 10.14
CA THR A 792 -34.43 7.65 11.07
C THR A 792 -35.88 7.15 11.08
N THR A 793 -36.55 7.28 12.23
CA THR A 793 -37.78 6.54 12.59
C THR A 793 -39.05 6.93 11.83
N GLU A 794 -38.98 7.81 10.82
CA GLU A 794 -40.09 8.09 9.90
C GLU A 794 -39.87 7.55 8.47
N HIS A 795 -38.68 7.03 8.18
CA HIS A 795 -38.35 6.47 6.87
C HIS A 795 -38.64 4.97 6.81
N THR A 796 -38.78 4.44 5.59
CA THR A 796 -38.83 2.99 5.32
C THR A 796 -37.50 2.52 4.74
N PHE A 797 -36.88 1.52 5.35
CA PHE A 797 -35.72 0.84 4.77
C PHE A 797 -36.14 -0.33 3.87
N LEU A 798 -35.25 -0.73 2.97
CA LEU A 798 -35.37 -1.98 2.23
C LEU A 798 -34.73 -3.09 3.08
N ASN A 799 -35.55 -3.96 3.66
CA ASN A 799 -35.06 -5.14 4.37
C ASN A 799 -34.72 -6.23 3.35
N SER A 800 -33.45 -6.63 3.32
CA SER A 800 -32.96 -7.63 2.37
C SER A 800 -33.56 -9.02 2.65
N THR A 801 -33.84 -9.75 1.57
CA THR A 801 -34.21 -11.17 1.61
C THR A 801 -32.98 -12.09 1.79
N GLY A 802 -31.78 -11.51 1.74
CA GLY A 802 -30.52 -12.23 1.52
C GLY A 802 -30.09 -12.30 0.06
N TYR A 803 -30.92 -11.78 -0.85
CA TYR A 803 -30.67 -11.76 -2.28
C TYR A 803 -30.79 -10.32 -2.83
N ARG A 804 -29.98 -10.00 -3.84
CA ARG A 804 -30.09 -8.78 -4.65
C ARG A 804 -30.07 -9.13 -6.13
N LYS A 805 -30.74 -8.33 -6.97
CA LYS A 805 -30.71 -8.54 -8.43
C LYS A 805 -29.28 -8.28 -8.93
N VAL A 806 -28.78 -9.11 -9.85
CA VAL A 806 -27.46 -8.86 -10.46
C VAL A 806 -27.48 -7.51 -11.18
N VAL A 807 -26.43 -6.70 -11.01
CA VAL A 807 -26.37 -5.34 -11.56
C VAL A 807 -26.44 -5.37 -13.09
N SER A 808 -27.25 -4.49 -13.67
CA SER A 808 -27.52 -4.40 -15.13
C SER A 808 -28.19 -5.64 -15.75
N ASN A 809 -28.87 -6.45 -14.91
CA ASN A 809 -29.80 -7.48 -15.36
C ASN A 809 -31.19 -6.87 -15.69
N ASN A 810 -31.73 -7.16 -16.88
CA ASN A 810 -32.94 -6.53 -17.42
C ASN A 810 -34.18 -7.44 -17.46
N CYS A 811 -34.24 -8.52 -16.66
CA CYS A 811 -35.48 -9.30 -16.50
C CYS A 811 -36.59 -8.46 -15.83
N THR A 812 -37.86 -8.73 -16.13
CA THR A 812 -38.99 -7.80 -15.83
C THR A 812 -40.12 -8.37 -14.97
N ARG A 813 -40.32 -9.69 -14.97
CA ARG A 813 -41.47 -10.38 -14.33
C ARG A 813 -40.98 -11.66 -13.61
N GLY A 814 -41.77 -12.73 -13.52
CA GLY A 814 -41.35 -13.98 -12.87
C GLY A 814 -41.18 -13.87 -11.35
N VAL A 815 -40.14 -14.51 -10.78
CA VAL A 815 -39.98 -14.66 -9.31
C VAL A 815 -39.52 -13.40 -8.55
N MET A 816 -39.49 -12.24 -9.23
CA MET A 816 -38.89 -10.99 -8.72
C MET A 816 -39.40 -10.58 -7.33
N GLU A 817 -40.70 -10.67 -7.05
CA GLU A 817 -41.31 -10.29 -5.76
C GLU A 817 -40.87 -11.19 -4.57
N GLN A 818 -40.35 -12.38 -4.85
CA GLN A 818 -39.87 -13.30 -3.81
C GLN A 818 -38.48 -12.90 -3.30
N PHE A 819 -37.62 -12.43 -4.20
CA PHE A 819 -36.21 -12.13 -3.92
C PHE A 819 -35.92 -10.64 -3.71
N THR A 820 -36.74 -9.72 -4.22
CA THR A 820 -36.56 -8.28 -4.00
C THR A 820 -36.70 -7.89 -2.53
N ALA A 821 -35.82 -7.00 -2.07
CA ALA A 821 -35.84 -6.46 -0.71
C ALA A 821 -37.17 -5.75 -0.40
N ARG A 822 -37.72 -5.99 0.78
CA ARG A 822 -39.07 -5.55 1.17
C ARG A 822 -39.01 -4.25 1.93
N ARG A 823 -39.81 -3.24 1.53
CA ARG A 823 -39.95 -2.00 2.31
C ARG A 823 -40.55 -2.32 3.68
N GLN A 824 -39.89 -1.87 4.73
CA GLN A 824 -40.37 -1.98 6.12
C GLN A 824 -40.18 -0.63 6.83
N PRO A 825 -41.09 -0.23 7.74
CA PRO A 825 -40.85 0.93 8.60
C PRO A 825 -39.62 0.67 9.48
N CYS A 826 -38.80 1.69 9.68
CA CYS A 826 -37.57 1.51 10.45
C CYS A 826 -37.88 1.30 11.94
N PRO A 827 -37.46 0.17 12.54
CA PRO A 827 -37.75 -0.11 13.94
C PRO A 827 -36.95 0.87 14.82
N SER A 828 -37.60 1.43 15.83
CA SER A 828 -36.92 2.12 16.93
C SER A 828 -35.90 1.18 17.57
N ARG A 829 -34.67 1.67 17.78
CA ARG A 829 -33.54 0.91 18.35
C ARG A 829 -33.06 1.53 19.66
N ALA A 830 -32.62 0.68 20.58
CA ALA A 830 -31.75 1.11 21.68
C ALA A 830 -30.42 1.67 21.11
N PRO A 831 -29.78 2.65 21.76
CA PRO A 831 -28.52 3.21 21.31
C PRO A 831 -27.42 2.14 21.34
N ARG A 832 -26.63 2.03 20.26
CA ARG A 832 -25.45 1.17 20.15
C ARG A 832 -24.35 1.78 19.28
N GLY A 833 -23.10 1.44 19.58
CA GLY A 833 -21.92 1.98 18.88
C GLY A 833 -21.74 3.48 19.12
N LEU A 834 -21.89 3.91 20.37
CA LEU A 834 -21.57 5.24 20.84
C LEU A 834 -20.04 5.42 20.92
N HIS A 835 -19.50 6.35 20.14
CA HIS A 835 -18.11 6.75 20.15
C HIS A 835 -17.96 8.16 20.73
N LEU A 836 -16.93 8.36 21.55
CA LEU A 836 -16.55 9.64 22.12
C LEU A 836 -15.08 9.91 21.78
N VAL A 837 -14.80 11.01 21.10
CA VAL A 837 -13.43 11.41 20.70
C VAL A 837 -13.22 12.91 20.89
N THR A 838 -11.97 13.35 20.91
CA THR A 838 -11.64 14.79 20.83
C THR A 838 -11.49 15.21 19.36
N SER A 839 -11.75 16.49 19.06
CA SER A 839 -11.64 17.03 17.68
C SER A 839 -10.24 16.93 17.08
N GLU A 840 -9.19 16.85 17.90
CA GLU A 840 -7.80 16.66 17.47
C GLU A 840 -7.34 15.20 17.48
N GLY A 841 -8.17 14.26 17.92
CA GLY A 841 -7.81 12.85 18.11
C GLY A 841 -6.82 12.59 19.26
N LYS A 842 -6.47 13.62 20.05
CA LYS A 842 -5.52 13.54 21.16
C LYS A 842 -6.21 13.20 22.48
N LEU A 843 -5.56 12.37 23.30
CA LEU A 843 -5.96 12.08 24.69
C LEU A 843 -5.19 12.92 25.72
N THR A 844 -4.55 14.00 25.27
CA THR A 844 -3.82 14.97 26.09
C THR A 844 -4.24 16.38 25.72
N ALA A 845 -4.36 17.26 26.73
CA ALA A 845 -4.60 18.70 26.55
C ALA A 845 -3.97 19.51 27.69
N THR A 846 -3.76 20.81 27.49
CA THR A 846 -3.23 21.70 28.53
C THR A 846 -4.33 22.27 29.41
N THR A 847 -4.01 22.58 30.68
CA THR A 847 -4.88 23.37 31.56
C THR A 847 -5.32 24.67 30.89
N ALA A 848 -6.56 25.09 31.13
CA ALA A 848 -7.20 26.27 30.54
C ALA A 848 -7.37 26.26 28.99
N SER A 849 -7.06 25.17 28.29
CA SER A 849 -7.37 25.03 26.85
C SER A 849 -8.83 24.60 26.60
N ASN A 850 -9.36 24.95 25.42
CA ASN A 850 -10.68 24.52 24.95
C ASN A 850 -10.60 23.12 24.34
N VAL A 851 -10.99 22.09 25.09
CA VAL A 851 -11.13 20.72 24.57
C VAL A 851 -12.49 20.58 23.92
N THR A 852 -12.53 20.24 22.62
CA THR A 852 -13.79 19.97 21.91
C THR A 852 -13.99 18.46 21.79
N PHE A 853 -15.14 17.97 22.28
CA PHE A 853 -15.55 16.57 22.25
C PHE A 853 -16.59 16.35 21.16
N LEU A 854 -16.39 15.31 20.36
CA LEU A 854 -17.33 14.83 19.34
C LEU A 854 -17.93 13.51 19.81
N VAL A 855 -19.25 13.39 19.69
CA VAL A 855 -20.01 12.19 20.07
C VAL A 855 -20.75 11.67 18.84
N PHE A 856 -20.50 10.41 18.49
CA PHE A 856 -21.11 9.74 17.35
C PHE A 856 -21.87 8.50 17.81
N LEU A 857 -22.98 8.16 17.16
CA LEU A 857 -23.82 7.00 17.50
C LEU A 857 -24.08 6.18 16.23
N GLU A 858 -23.61 4.93 16.17
CA GLU A 858 -23.78 4.07 14.98
C GLU A 858 -25.22 3.57 14.78
N GLU A 859 -25.96 3.31 15.86
CA GLU A 859 -27.34 2.80 15.83
C GLU A 859 -28.18 3.48 16.92
N GLY A 860 -29.28 4.12 16.54
CA GLY A 860 -30.24 4.73 17.46
C GLY A 860 -31.10 5.81 16.80
N ASP A 861 -32.25 6.14 17.38
CA ASP A 861 -33.05 7.28 16.93
C ASP A 861 -32.45 8.57 17.50
N GLY A 862 -31.62 9.27 16.71
CA GLY A 862 -30.95 10.49 17.14
C GLY A 862 -31.89 11.61 17.60
N SER A 863 -33.17 11.61 17.16
CA SER A 863 -34.20 12.58 17.57
C SER A 863 -34.88 12.25 18.89
N LYS A 864 -34.73 11.01 19.39
CA LYS A 864 -35.36 10.50 20.63
C LYS A 864 -34.34 9.89 21.60
N THR A 865 -33.04 10.12 21.37
CA THR A 865 -31.95 9.62 22.20
C THR A 865 -31.26 10.79 22.87
N SER A 866 -31.41 10.90 24.19
CA SER A 866 -30.70 11.90 24.98
C SER A 866 -29.25 11.45 25.19
N ILE A 867 -28.31 12.37 24.99
CA ILE A 867 -26.89 12.15 25.24
C ILE A 867 -26.46 12.99 26.45
N THR A 868 -26.05 12.32 27.52
CA THR A 868 -25.41 12.95 28.69
C THR A 868 -23.91 12.78 28.59
N VAL A 869 -23.15 13.88 28.64
CA VAL A 869 -21.69 13.88 28.73
C VAL A 869 -21.27 14.41 30.09
N ASP A 870 -20.61 13.56 30.88
CA ASP A 870 -19.95 13.90 32.15
C ASP A 870 -18.44 14.05 31.88
N PHE A 871 -17.87 15.21 32.20
CA PHE A 871 -16.46 15.51 31.97
C PHE A 871 -15.51 14.95 33.03
N GLY A 872 -16.04 14.31 34.08
CA GLY A 872 -15.27 13.71 35.17
C GLY A 872 -14.70 14.71 36.17
N ASP A 873 -15.00 16.01 36.02
CA ASP A 873 -14.63 17.10 36.92
C ASP A 873 -15.81 17.59 37.79
N GLY A 874 -16.98 16.94 37.65
CA GLY A 874 -18.24 17.30 38.28
C GLY A 874 -19.22 18.06 37.37
N ASN A 875 -18.80 18.48 36.17
CA ASN A 875 -19.68 19.07 35.17
C ASN A 875 -20.24 17.99 34.23
N ALA A 876 -21.56 17.87 34.18
CA ALA A 876 -22.26 16.99 33.24
C ALA A 876 -23.40 17.74 32.54
N PHE A 877 -23.51 17.55 31.22
CA PHE A 877 -24.50 18.21 30.36
C PHE A 877 -25.31 17.17 29.60
N THR A 878 -26.62 17.37 29.49
CA THR A 878 -27.54 16.47 28.76
C THR A 878 -28.17 17.19 27.59
N TYR A 879 -28.07 16.58 26.41
CA TYR A 879 -28.56 17.06 25.13
C TYR A 879 -29.69 16.15 24.66
N SER A 880 -30.79 16.72 24.15
CA SER A 880 -32.01 15.97 23.80
C SER A 880 -32.05 15.43 22.37
N ASN A 881 -31.07 15.76 21.53
CA ASN A 881 -30.99 15.34 20.13
C ASN A 881 -29.51 15.34 19.67
N VAL A 882 -29.08 14.28 18.98
CA VAL A 882 -27.71 14.14 18.43
C VAL A 882 -27.30 15.33 17.55
N SER A 883 -28.21 15.89 16.74
CA SER A 883 -27.88 17.00 15.84
C SER A 883 -27.52 18.31 16.55
N SER A 884 -27.68 18.37 17.88
CA SER A 884 -27.22 19.51 18.71
C SER A 884 -25.73 19.46 19.08
N ILE A 885 -25.02 18.38 18.68
CA ILE A 885 -23.62 18.11 19.00
C ILE A 885 -22.71 18.10 17.76
N GLU A 886 -23.22 18.42 16.55
CA GLU A 886 -22.43 18.36 15.29
C GLU A 886 -21.18 19.26 15.30
N ASP A 887 -21.25 20.45 15.91
CA ASP A 887 -20.09 21.37 16.11
C ASP A 887 -19.15 20.96 17.26
N GLY A 888 -19.51 19.92 18.03
CA GLY A 888 -18.79 19.43 19.19
C GLY A 888 -19.00 20.24 20.48
N ILE A 889 -18.92 19.55 21.63
CA ILE A 889 -19.08 20.15 22.95
C ILE A 889 -17.72 20.66 23.46
N LYS A 890 -17.64 21.94 23.81
CA LYS A 890 -16.41 22.59 24.29
C LYS A 890 -16.38 22.65 25.81
N HIS A 891 -15.28 22.21 26.42
CA HIS A 891 -15.04 22.28 27.86
C HIS A 891 -13.62 22.74 28.19
N ILE A 892 -13.43 23.31 29.39
CA ILE A 892 -12.16 23.86 29.87
C ILE A 892 -11.83 23.29 31.25
N TYR A 893 -10.76 22.48 31.31
CA TYR A 893 -10.28 21.91 32.57
C TYR A 893 -9.37 22.89 33.33
N LYS A 894 -9.65 23.04 34.64
CA LYS A 894 -8.93 23.96 35.53
C LYS A 894 -7.72 23.33 36.21
N ASN A 895 -7.86 22.08 36.69
CA ASN A 895 -6.84 21.40 37.46
C ASN A 895 -6.12 20.36 36.58
N VAL A 896 -4.83 20.12 36.87
CA VAL A 896 -4.05 19.01 36.30
C VAL A 896 -4.58 17.66 36.81
N GLY A 897 -4.63 16.66 35.95
CA GLY A 897 -5.08 15.32 36.33
C GLY A 897 -5.53 14.44 35.16
N ILE A 898 -5.90 13.20 35.46
CA ILE A 898 -6.52 12.27 34.50
C ILE A 898 -8.02 12.26 34.76
N TYR A 899 -8.79 12.76 33.80
CA TYR A 899 -10.25 12.86 33.87
C TYR A 899 -10.88 11.70 33.11
N ARG A 900 -11.87 11.05 33.73
CA ARG A 900 -12.67 9.99 33.11
C ARG A 900 -13.95 10.61 32.53
N VAL A 901 -13.84 11.10 31.31
CA VAL A 901 -14.99 11.57 30.54
C VAL A 901 -15.88 10.38 30.20
N SER A 902 -17.18 10.53 30.34
CA SER A 902 -18.15 9.51 29.90
C SER A 902 -19.27 10.15 29.10
N ALA A 903 -19.63 9.52 27.98
CA ALA A 903 -20.83 9.85 27.24
C ALA A 903 -21.80 8.68 27.38
N THR A 904 -23.04 8.96 27.76
CA THR A 904 -24.14 7.99 27.84
C THR A 904 -25.26 8.43 26.91
N ALA A 905 -25.61 7.57 25.97
CA ALA A 905 -26.79 7.71 25.13
C ALA A 905 -27.92 6.86 25.73
N GLU A 906 -29.11 7.44 25.90
CA GLU A 906 -30.27 6.78 26.49
C GLU A 906 -31.54 7.06 25.67
N ASN A 907 -32.36 6.03 25.46
CA ASN A 907 -33.73 6.18 24.96
C ASN A 907 -34.66 5.11 25.57
N THR A 908 -35.94 5.12 25.17
CA THR A 908 -36.99 4.25 25.73
C THR A 908 -36.79 2.74 25.53
N LEU A 909 -35.71 2.32 24.85
CA LEU A 909 -35.36 0.92 24.59
C LEU A 909 -34.05 0.48 25.24
N GLY A 910 -33.28 1.40 25.82
CA GLY A 910 -32.04 1.11 26.53
C GLY A 910 -31.04 2.26 26.53
N SER A 911 -29.87 1.99 27.09
CA SER A 911 -28.76 2.93 27.22
C SER A 911 -27.42 2.30 26.88
N GLU A 912 -26.48 3.08 26.36
CA GLU A 912 -25.09 2.69 26.16
C GLU A 912 -24.16 3.79 26.64
N THR A 913 -23.05 3.42 27.30
CA THR A 913 -22.07 4.35 27.86
C THR A 913 -20.68 4.04 27.31
N VAL A 914 -19.98 5.06 26.83
CA VAL A 914 -18.57 5.01 26.41
C VAL A 914 -17.71 5.86 27.34
N LEU A 915 -16.45 5.45 27.53
CA LEU A 915 -15.47 6.10 28.41
C LEU A 915 -14.27 6.59 27.61
N LEU A 916 -13.81 7.80 27.90
CA LEU A 916 -12.56 8.38 27.40
C LEU A 916 -11.74 8.89 28.60
N PHE A 917 -10.47 8.49 28.67
CA PHE A 917 -9.54 9.02 29.66
C PHE A 917 -8.72 10.15 29.03
N LEU A 918 -8.86 11.36 29.58
CA LEU A 918 -8.18 12.56 29.10
C LEU A 918 -7.14 13.00 30.13
N HIS A 919 -5.88 13.12 29.74
CA HIS A 919 -4.81 13.60 30.61
C HIS A 919 -4.61 15.11 30.41
N ILE A 920 -4.94 15.88 31.44
CA ILE A 920 -4.74 17.33 31.48
C ILE A 920 -3.43 17.63 32.19
N THR A 921 -2.48 18.22 31.46
CA THR A 921 -1.15 18.59 31.94
C THR A 921 -0.99 20.09 32.07
N CYS A 922 -0.13 20.55 32.98
CA CYS A 922 0.46 21.89 32.89
C CYS A 922 1.65 21.86 31.92
N GLN A 923 2.10 23.02 31.46
CA GLN A 923 3.38 23.14 30.76
C GLN A 923 4.53 23.14 31.79
N LEU A 924 5.59 22.38 31.53
CA LEU A 924 6.79 22.38 32.35
C LEU A 924 7.67 23.58 31.97
N GLU A 925 8.08 24.40 32.94
CA GLU A 925 8.85 25.61 32.71
C GLU A 925 10.35 25.40 32.99
N SER A 926 10.69 24.76 34.11
CA SER A 926 12.07 24.44 34.47
C SER A 926 12.15 23.19 35.36
N ILE A 927 13.36 22.63 35.47
CA ILE A 927 13.68 21.52 36.37
C ILE A 927 15.02 21.79 37.07
N HIS A 928 15.21 21.18 38.24
CA HIS A 928 16.49 21.22 38.96
C HIS A 928 16.90 19.86 39.53
N LEU A 929 18.14 19.46 39.30
CA LEU A 929 18.77 18.25 39.82
C LEU A 929 19.41 18.50 41.20
N SER A 930 18.68 18.14 42.25
CA SER A 930 19.20 18.07 43.61
C SER A 930 19.94 16.74 43.83
N ALA A 931 21.28 16.83 43.77
CA ALA A 931 22.25 15.80 44.13
C ALA A 931 23.31 16.39 45.09
N PRO A 932 23.95 15.57 45.96
CA PRO A 932 25.05 16.02 46.82
C PRO A 932 26.32 16.33 46.02
N PHE A 933 27.18 17.18 46.59
CA PHE A 933 28.43 17.60 45.95
C PHE A 933 29.53 16.51 45.99
N VAL A 934 29.59 15.75 47.10
CA VAL A 934 30.53 14.64 47.31
C VAL A 934 29.78 13.38 47.71
N ALA A 935 30.18 12.23 47.17
CA ALA A 935 29.61 10.92 47.44
C ALA A 935 30.68 9.93 47.91
N VAL A 936 30.27 9.00 48.79
CA VAL A 936 31.14 7.90 49.24
C VAL A 936 31.01 6.73 48.27
N LYS A 937 32.14 6.19 47.79
CA LYS A 937 32.19 5.01 46.93
C LYS A 937 31.41 3.84 47.55
N ASN A 938 30.62 3.14 46.73
CA ASN A 938 29.75 2.01 47.13
C ASN A 938 28.69 2.34 48.21
N LYS A 939 28.40 3.62 48.47
CA LYS A 939 27.26 4.05 49.29
C LYS A 939 26.11 4.53 48.39
N GLU A 940 24.87 4.26 48.80
CA GLU A 940 23.68 4.80 48.14
C GLU A 940 23.57 6.31 48.34
N VAL A 941 23.20 7.00 47.27
CA VAL A 941 22.93 8.44 47.20
C VAL A 941 21.56 8.63 46.58
N ASN A 942 20.69 9.37 47.28
CA ASN A 942 19.43 9.82 46.71
C ASN A 942 19.65 11.04 45.81
N LEU A 943 19.13 10.95 44.59
CA LEU A 943 19.18 11.99 43.56
C LEU A 943 17.75 12.37 43.25
N THR A 944 17.43 13.67 43.25
CA THR A 944 16.05 14.16 43.13
C THR A 944 15.91 15.25 42.08
N ALA A 945 14.84 15.18 41.29
CA ALA A 945 14.55 16.09 40.20
C ALA A 945 13.30 16.92 40.52
N VAL A 946 13.54 18.16 40.95
CA VAL A 946 12.50 19.14 41.32
C VAL A 946 11.94 19.78 40.05
N LEU A 947 10.63 20.00 39.99
CA LEU A 947 9.92 20.58 38.85
C LEU A 947 9.36 21.96 39.18
N SER A 948 9.39 22.88 38.22
CA SER A 948 8.62 24.13 38.24
C SER A 948 7.69 24.20 37.02
N PRO A 949 6.36 24.38 37.21
CA PRO A 949 5.63 24.21 38.48
C PRO A 949 5.72 22.76 39.00
N SER A 950 5.38 22.52 40.26
CA SER A 950 5.43 21.17 40.86
C SER A 950 4.29 20.25 40.43
N GLN A 951 3.14 20.80 40.04
CA GLN A 951 1.95 20.05 39.59
C GLN A 951 1.84 20.05 38.07
N VAL A 952 2.65 19.21 37.40
CA VAL A 952 2.72 19.16 35.91
C VAL A 952 1.78 18.11 35.31
N GLY A 953 1.60 16.98 36.01
CA GLY A 953 0.85 15.82 35.53
C GLY A 953 1.72 14.57 35.63
N THR A 954 1.40 13.51 34.86
CA THR A 954 2.33 12.38 34.69
C THR A 954 3.54 12.82 33.87
N VAL A 955 4.73 12.70 34.45
CA VAL A 955 6.03 12.95 33.82
C VAL A 955 6.88 11.68 33.84
N THR A 956 7.87 11.61 32.96
CA THR A 956 8.86 10.51 32.90
C THR A 956 10.25 11.08 33.15
N TYR A 957 10.97 10.52 34.13
CA TYR A 957 12.33 10.90 34.47
C TYR A 957 13.31 9.93 33.83
N ILE A 958 14.31 10.44 33.12
CA ILE A 958 15.31 9.69 32.36
C ILE A 958 16.69 10.07 32.91
N TRP A 959 17.31 9.15 33.63
CA TRP A 959 18.54 9.37 34.39
C TRP A 959 19.75 8.78 33.66
N TRP A 960 20.75 9.63 33.43
CA TRP A 960 22.02 9.27 32.80
C TRP A 960 23.15 9.35 33.82
N PHE A 961 23.87 8.24 33.98
CA PHE A 961 24.98 8.10 34.93
C PHE A 961 26.31 7.96 34.18
N GLY A 962 27.14 9.00 34.21
CA GLY A 962 28.41 9.03 33.49
C GLY A 962 28.22 9.02 31.96
N ASN A 963 28.82 8.04 31.29
CA ASN A 963 28.83 7.91 29.83
C ASN A 963 28.19 6.59 29.36
N ASN A 964 27.15 6.14 30.07
CA ASN A 964 26.38 4.95 29.70
C ASN A 964 25.42 5.27 28.55
N SER A 965 25.30 4.37 27.57
CA SER A 965 24.37 4.49 26.44
C SER A 965 22.91 4.19 26.79
N GLU A 966 22.66 3.52 27.92
CA GLU A 966 21.33 3.16 28.40
C GLU A 966 20.99 4.00 29.65
N PRO A 967 19.92 4.81 29.61
CA PRO A 967 19.44 5.55 30.77
C PRO A 967 18.55 4.68 31.67
N VAL A 968 18.47 5.03 32.95
CA VAL A 968 17.47 4.48 33.88
C VAL A 968 16.22 5.34 33.81
N ILE A 969 15.05 4.73 33.63
CA ILE A 969 13.77 5.44 33.52
C ILE A 969 12.95 5.23 34.78
N THR A 970 12.48 6.31 35.42
CA THR A 970 11.60 6.27 36.60
C THR A 970 10.35 7.13 36.40
N LEU A 971 9.27 6.77 37.10
CA LEU A 971 8.06 7.61 37.22
C LEU A 971 8.08 8.50 38.48
N GLU A 972 8.88 8.11 39.48
CA GLU A 972 9.15 8.92 40.67
C GLU A 972 10.36 9.84 40.40
N GLY A 973 10.29 11.07 40.88
CA GLY A 973 11.35 12.08 40.73
C GLY A 973 12.57 11.87 41.62
N SER A 974 12.67 10.72 42.29
CA SER A 974 13.76 10.33 43.18
C SER A 974 14.34 8.98 42.75
N VAL A 975 15.67 8.88 42.67
CA VAL A 975 16.38 7.62 42.41
C VAL A 975 17.55 7.44 43.39
N ALA A 976 17.72 6.24 43.92
CA ALA A 976 18.89 5.85 44.69
C ALA A 976 19.96 5.27 43.76
N PHE A 977 21.20 5.75 43.84
CA PHE A 977 22.31 5.30 42.99
C PHE A 977 23.59 5.09 43.78
N THR A 978 24.40 4.08 43.39
CA THR A 978 25.69 3.74 44.02
C THR A 978 26.85 3.97 43.05
N PHE A 979 27.77 4.89 43.38
CA PHE A 979 28.96 5.14 42.57
C PHE A 979 30.06 4.12 42.88
N SER A 980 30.48 3.32 41.89
CA SER A 980 31.45 2.22 42.06
C SER A 980 32.91 2.60 41.75
N ARG A 981 33.15 3.74 41.09
CA ARG A 981 34.47 4.25 40.71
C ARG A 981 34.71 5.61 41.37
N GLU A 982 35.92 5.84 41.87
CA GLU A 982 36.34 7.17 42.31
C GLU A 982 36.52 8.14 41.13
N GLY A 983 36.44 9.44 41.42
CA GLY A 983 36.61 10.52 40.46
C GLY A 983 35.35 11.38 40.31
N ILE A 984 35.34 12.27 39.31
CA ILE A 984 34.18 13.11 39.02
C ILE A 984 33.21 12.31 38.15
N SER A 985 32.00 12.09 38.65
CA SER A 985 30.87 11.56 37.87
C SER A 985 29.95 12.69 37.44
N VAL A 986 29.35 12.56 36.25
CA VAL A 986 28.28 13.45 35.78
C VAL A 986 26.96 12.70 35.90
N VAL A 987 26.02 13.27 36.64
CA VAL A 987 24.62 12.84 36.64
C VAL A 987 23.84 13.83 35.77
N THR A 988 23.03 13.33 34.84
CA THR A 988 22.09 14.16 34.07
C THR A 988 20.70 13.58 34.23
N VAL A 989 19.70 14.43 34.47
CA VAL A 989 18.30 14.04 34.42
C VAL A 989 17.61 14.79 33.29
N GLN A 990 16.86 14.04 32.48
CA GLN A 990 15.91 14.58 31.53
C GLN A 990 14.51 14.30 32.06
N VAL A 991 13.62 15.29 32.02
CA VAL A 991 12.21 15.14 32.39
C VAL A 991 11.36 15.38 31.16
N SER A 992 10.61 14.35 30.77
CA SER A 992 9.61 14.43 29.71
C SER A 992 8.23 14.66 30.32
N GLY A 993 7.58 15.76 29.93
CA GLY A 993 6.22 16.12 30.29
C GLY A 993 5.46 16.58 29.06
N GLY A 994 4.41 15.85 28.68
CA GLY A 994 3.66 16.09 27.44
C GLY A 994 4.58 16.08 26.21
N ASN A 995 4.61 17.20 25.49
CA ASN A 995 5.48 17.39 24.30
C ASN A 995 6.83 18.08 24.63
N THR A 996 7.12 18.35 25.90
CA THR A 996 8.35 19.03 26.34
C THR A 996 9.32 18.07 27.01
N ILE A 997 10.61 18.22 26.72
CA ILE A 997 11.71 17.53 27.41
C ILE A 997 12.68 18.61 27.89
N LEU A 998 12.87 18.70 29.21
CA LEU A 998 13.87 19.57 29.83
C LEU A 998 15.00 18.72 30.43
N GLN A 999 16.17 19.32 30.62
CA GLN A 999 17.39 18.64 31.07
C GLN A 999 18.18 19.49 32.07
N ASP A 1000 18.60 18.88 33.18
CA ASP A 1000 19.60 19.45 34.11
C ASP A 1000 20.71 18.42 34.38
N ARG A 1001 21.91 18.90 34.72
CA ARG A 1001 23.12 18.09 34.92
C ARG A 1001 23.96 18.59 36.08
N LYS A 1002 24.45 17.67 36.90
CA LYS A 1002 25.24 17.98 38.10
C LYS A 1002 26.43 17.05 38.22
N THR A 1003 27.58 17.61 38.59
CA THR A 1003 28.81 16.86 38.88
C THR A 1003 28.83 16.41 40.33
N VAL A 1004 29.28 15.18 40.56
CA VAL A 1004 29.41 14.57 41.89
C VAL A 1004 30.84 14.04 42.03
N ALA A 1005 31.57 14.46 43.06
CA ALA A 1005 32.90 13.94 43.35
C ALA A 1005 32.80 12.66 44.19
N VAL A 1006 33.35 11.54 43.70
CA VAL A 1006 33.26 10.22 44.35
C VAL A 1006 34.60 9.83 44.96
N HIS A 1007 34.60 9.54 46.26
CA HIS A 1007 35.79 9.17 47.03
C HIS A 1007 35.52 8.02 48.03
N GLU A 1008 36.53 7.24 48.39
CA GLU A 1008 36.41 6.17 49.39
C GLU A 1008 36.23 6.69 50.83
N TYR A 1009 36.87 7.81 51.17
CA TYR A 1009 36.74 8.46 52.47
C TYR A 1009 36.94 9.96 52.36
N PHE A 1010 36.16 10.73 53.10
CA PHE A 1010 36.38 12.15 53.35
C PHE A 1010 35.90 12.48 54.77
N ARG A 1011 36.37 13.61 55.31
CA ARG A 1011 35.70 14.28 56.45
C ARG A 1011 35.06 15.56 55.95
N SER A 1012 33.85 15.84 56.39
CA SER A 1012 33.20 17.11 56.11
C SER A 1012 33.07 17.95 57.38
N HIS A 1013 33.16 19.27 57.22
CA HIS A 1013 33.09 20.24 58.30
C HIS A 1013 32.33 21.49 57.82
N LEU A 1014 31.35 21.92 58.62
CA LEU A 1014 30.54 23.09 58.35
C LEU A 1014 31.29 24.38 58.73
N LEU A 1015 31.22 25.36 57.84
CA LEU A 1015 31.74 26.72 57.96
C LEU A 1015 30.57 27.69 58.08
N ALA A 1016 30.74 28.68 58.95
CA ALA A 1016 29.89 29.85 59.03
C ALA A 1016 30.71 31.12 58.74
N PHE A 1017 30.02 32.20 58.37
CA PHE A 1017 30.62 33.46 57.95
C PHE A 1017 30.18 34.62 58.86
N SER A 1018 30.86 35.76 58.74
CA SER A 1018 30.31 37.00 59.28
C SER A 1018 29.03 37.39 58.53
N SER A 1019 28.05 37.95 59.24
CA SER A 1019 26.73 38.35 58.69
C SER A 1019 26.82 39.30 57.49
N ASN A 1020 27.94 40.02 57.36
CA ASN A 1020 28.31 40.81 56.19
C ASN A 1020 28.16 40.07 54.84
N LEU A 1021 28.23 38.72 54.82
CA LEU A 1021 28.04 37.92 53.61
C LEU A 1021 26.56 37.75 53.23
N ASP A 1022 25.67 37.67 54.23
CA ASP A 1022 24.23 37.42 54.03
C ASP A 1022 23.56 38.61 53.32
N ASP A 1023 23.92 39.83 53.72
CA ASP A 1023 23.52 41.09 53.06
C ASP A 1023 23.89 41.16 51.56
N HIS A 1024 24.74 40.25 51.08
CA HIS A 1024 25.31 40.23 49.73
C HIS A 1024 25.17 38.87 49.02
N ASN A 1025 24.38 37.94 49.55
CA ASN A 1025 24.08 36.65 48.95
C ASN A 1025 22.87 36.77 48.00
N PRO A 1026 23.03 36.63 46.67
CA PRO A 1026 21.94 36.76 45.71
C PRO A 1026 21.17 35.44 45.47
N ASP A 1027 21.46 34.39 46.24
CA ASP A 1027 20.97 33.00 46.09
C ASP A 1027 21.22 32.34 44.71
N VAL A 1028 22.10 32.92 43.88
CA VAL A 1028 22.47 32.38 42.56
C VAL A 1028 23.54 31.29 42.69
N ALA A 1029 23.38 30.18 41.94
CA ALA A 1029 24.31 29.04 41.97
C ALA A 1029 25.73 29.40 41.47
N GLU A 1030 25.86 30.27 40.47
CA GLU A 1030 27.15 30.74 39.96
C GLU A 1030 27.93 31.53 41.02
N TRP A 1031 27.26 32.42 41.76
CA TRP A 1031 27.83 33.14 42.90
C TRP A 1031 28.30 32.16 43.98
N ARG A 1032 27.51 31.13 44.32
CA ARG A 1032 27.93 30.08 45.26
C ARG A 1032 29.19 29.35 44.80
N LEU A 1033 29.33 29.05 43.51
CA LEU A 1033 30.53 28.40 42.96
C LEU A 1033 31.77 29.30 43.00
N ASP A 1034 31.61 30.59 42.71
CA ASP A 1034 32.70 31.56 42.78
C ASP A 1034 33.14 31.84 44.23
N VAL A 1035 32.20 32.01 45.16
CA VAL A 1035 32.50 32.13 46.60
C VAL A 1035 33.12 30.85 47.14
N SER A 1036 32.66 29.66 46.72
CA SER A 1036 33.33 28.37 47.04
C SER A 1036 34.80 28.35 46.59
N ARG A 1037 35.10 28.93 45.42
CA ARG A 1037 36.47 29.04 44.88
C ARG A 1037 37.32 30.04 45.67
N VAL A 1038 36.74 31.16 46.10
CA VAL A 1038 37.41 32.15 46.96
C VAL A 1038 37.75 31.54 48.32
N ILE A 1039 36.78 30.89 48.98
CA ILE A 1039 37.00 30.20 50.26
C ILE A 1039 38.10 29.14 50.11
N LYS A 1040 38.04 28.30 49.07
CA LYS A 1040 39.10 27.31 48.80
C LYS A 1040 40.46 28.00 48.64
N THR A 1041 40.57 29.08 47.88
CA THR A 1041 41.83 29.81 47.69
C THR A 1041 42.37 30.40 49.01
N SER A 1042 41.52 30.97 49.88
CA SER A 1042 41.94 31.45 51.21
C SER A 1042 42.39 30.29 52.13
N MET A 1043 41.70 29.15 52.11
CA MET A 1043 42.07 27.97 52.92
C MET A 1043 43.34 27.26 52.43
N VAL A 1044 43.71 27.42 51.16
CA VAL A 1044 44.97 26.87 50.59
C VAL A 1044 46.23 27.49 51.19
N GLN A 1045 46.11 28.64 51.88
CA GLN A 1045 47.20 29.19 52.68
C GLN A 1045 47.56 28.32 53.92
N VAL A 1046 46.71 27.34 54.27
CA VAL A 1046 46.84 26.47 55.45
C VAL A 1046 47.00 24.98 55.07
N MET A 1047 46.60 24.56 53.86
CA MET A 1047 46.59 23.14 53.46
C MET A 1047 46.71 22.94 51.94
N ASN A 1048 47.23 21.77 51.52
CA ASN A 1048 47.40 21.39 50.11
C ASN A 1048 46.10 21.52 49.28
N PRO A 1049 46.14 22.13 48.08
CA PRO A 1049 44.94 22.43 47.28
C PRO A 1049 44.23 21.21 46.70
N GLU A 1050 44.90 20.06 46.58
CA GLU A 1050 44.27 18.82 46.11
C GLU A 1050 43.53 18.06 47.22
N GLN A 1051 43.80 18.35 48.50
CA GLN A 1051 43.16 17.69 49.64
C GLN A 1051 41.85 18.37 50.09
N LEU A 1052 41.48 19.48 49.45
CA LEU A 1052 40.36 20.33 49.86
C LEU A 1052 39.30 20.48 48.75
N LEU A 1053 38.05 20.14 49.06
CA LEU A 1053 36.87 20.57 48.31
C LEU A 1053 36.04 21.51 49.20
N VAL A 1054 35.34 22.49 48.60
CA VAL A 1054 34.46 23.43 49.32
C VAL A 1054 33.18 23.61 48.51
N THR A 1055 32.04 23.70 49.18
CA THR A 1055 30.74 24.04 48.58
C THR A 1055 29.98 25.01 49.47
N VAL A 1056 29.46 26.11 48.92
CA VAL A 1056 28.54 27.02 49.62
C VAL A 1056 27.12 26.46 49.49
N LEU A 1057 26.41 26.38 50.62
CA LEU A 1057 25.04 25.86 50.71
C LEU A 1057 24.02 26.95 50.27
N PRO A 1058 22.85 26.55 49.72
CA PRO A 1058 21.77 27.50 49.43
C PRO A 1058 21.04 27.96 50.71
N GLY A 1059 20.39 29.13 50.64
CA GLY A 1059 19.63 29.71 51.76
C GLY A 1059 20.43 30.66 52.66
N LEU A 1060 19.77 31.13 53.73
CA LEU A 1060 20.29 32.06 54.74
C LEU A 1060 20.04 31.52 56.16
N PRO A 1061 20.96 31.72 57.14
CA PRO A 1061 22.26 32.37 56.99
C PRO A 1061 23.20 31.56 56.09
N THR A 1062 24.09 32.25 55.37
CA THR A 1062 25.01 31.62 54.42
C THR A 1062 25.95 30.69 55.18
N ALA A 1063 26.04 29.45 54.72
CA ALA A 1063 26.94 28.43 55.25
C ALA A 1063 27.68 27.73 54.11
N ALA A 1064 28.81 27.10 54.43
CA ALA A 1064 29.53 26.28 53.47
C ALA A 1064 30.01 24.99 54.14
N GLU A 1065 30.22 23.94 53.36
CA GLU A 1065 30.84 22.71 53.84
C GLU A 1065 32.17 22.49 53.11
N PHE A 1066 33.24 22.24 53.87
CA PHE A 1066 34.51 21.80 53.30
C PHE A 1066 34.71 20.30 53.52
N PHE A 1067 35.24 19.63 52.51
CA PHE A 1067 35.53 18.20 52.51
C PHE A 1067 37.04 18.01 52.41
N LEU A 1068 37.59 17.34 53.41
CA LEU A 1068 39.02 17.06 53.56
C LEU A 1068 39.28 15.61 53.12
N LEU A 1069 40.05 15.46 52.05
CA LEU A 1069 40.38 14.20 51.41
C LEU A 1069 41.67 13.59 52.01
N PRO A 1070 41.77 12.25 52.13
CA PRO A 1070 43.01 11.60 52.57
C PRO A 1070 44.14 11.77 51.55
N ASP A 1071 45.37 11.80 52.03
CA ASP A 1071 46.56 11.89 51.18
C ASP A 1071 46.78 10.59 50.38
N LYS A 1072 47.12 10.72 49.10
CA LYS A 1072 47.33 9.60 48.17
C LYS A 1072 48.71 8.96 48.29
N GLN A 1073 49.66 9.56 49.02
CA GLN A 1073 51.04 9.04 49.11
C GLN A 1073 51.28 8.01 50.23
N LEU A 1074 50.30 7.71 51.08
CA LEU A 1074 50.44 6.76 52.19
C LEU A 1074 49.94 5.35 51.85
N THR A 1075 50.75 4.59 51.12
CA THR A 1075 50.62 3.13 51.02
C THR A 1075 51.13 2.42 52.28
N GLU A 1076 50.39 1.42 52.76
CA GLU A 1076 50.77 0.42 53.77
C GLU A 1076 51.31 0.96 55.12
N GLY A 1077 50.47 1.71 55.85
CA GLY A 1077 50.71 2.06 57.25
C GLY A 1077 49.42 2.32 58.03
N LYS A 1078 49.46 2.24 59.36
CA LYS A 1078 48.33 2.71 60.21
C LYS A 1078 48.13 4.21 59.98
N PRO A 1079 46.91 4.69 59.71
CA PRO A 1079 46.70 6.09 59.40
C PRO A 1079 46.51 6.93 60.66
N ASP A 1080 47.47 7.81 60.97
CA ASP A 1080 47.30 8.86 61.98
C ASP A 1080 46.37 9.96 61.45
N LYS A 1081 45.06 9.79 61.67
CA LYS A 1081 43.99 10.60 61.06
C LYS A 1081 43.61 11.86 61.87
N THR A 1082 44.54 12.59 62.48
CA THR A 1082 44.18 13.78 63.32
C THR A 1082 44.85 15.09 62.91
N GLY A 1083 46.17 15.08 62.65
CA GLY A 1083 46.98 16.29 62.46
C GLY A 1083 46.39 17.36 61.53
N ASN A 1084 46.17 17.04 60.25
CA ASN A 1084 45.78 18.05 59.26
C ASN A 1084 44.40 18.68 59.54
N SER A 1085 43.42 17.92 60.06
CA SER A 1085 42.10 18.46 60.37
C SER A 1085 42.11 19.39 61.58
N GLU A 1086 42.88 19.08 62.61
CA GLU A 1086 42.99 19.93 63.81
C GLU A 1086 43.77 21.22 63.53
N LEU A 1087 44.75 21.16 62.61
CA LEU A 1087 45.49 22.34 62.14
C LEU A 1087 44.60 23.31 61.33
N VAL A 1088 43.75 22.81 60.43
CA VAL A 1088 42.79 23.66 59.70
C VAL A 1088 41.71 24.22 60.64
N LEU A 1089 41.17 23.42 61.56
CA LEU A 1089 40.14 23.87 62.52
C LEU A 1089 40.69 24.91 63.51
N SER A 1090 41.94 24.76 63.97
CA SER A 1090 42.57 25.78 64.82
C SER A 1090 42.88 27.08 64.08
N ALA A 1091 43.27 27.02 62.80
CA ALA A 1091 43.45 28.22 61.98
C ALA A 1091 42.13 28.98 61.70
N LEU A 1092 41.03 28.25 61.44
CA LEU A 1092 39.68 28.82 61.34
C LEU A 1092 39.25 29.48 62.66
N ASN A 1093 39.45 28.80 63.80
CA ASN A 1093 39.09 29.32 65.12
C ASN A 1093 39.99 30.49 65.59
N GLN A 1094 41.14 30.69 64.95
CA GLN A 1094 42.01 31.87 65.14
C GLN A 1094 41.70 33.02 64.14
N ASN A 1095 40.61 32.92 63.36
CA ASN A 1095 40.20 33.88 62.33
C ASN A 1095 41.24 34.13 61.23
N LEU A 1096 42.16 33.18 60.98
CA LEU A 1096 43.23 33.34 59.98
C LEU A 1096 42.70 33.25 58.54
N VAL A 1097 41.51 32.64 58.34
CA VAL A 1097 40.85 32.53 57.03
C VAL A 1097 39.85 33.68 56.85
N GLN A 1098 40.22 34.65 56.02
CA GLN A 1098 39.39 35.80 55.66
C GLN A 1098 39.49 36.10 54.16
N PHE A 1099 38.50 36.80 53.61
CA PHE A 1099 38.54 37.34 52.25
C PHE A 1099 37.79 38.67 52.15
N THR A 1100 38.18 39.50 51.18
CA THR A 1100 37.54 40.79 50.90
C THR A 1100 36.52 40.61 49.79
N LEU A 1101 35.23 40.76 50.09
CA LEU A 1101 34.14 40.59 49.10
C LEU A 1101 34.04 41.81 48.16
N ARG A 1102 34.22 43.00 48.73
CA ARG A 1102 34.37 44.28 48.02
C ARG A 1102 35.22 45.24 48.86
N PRO A 1103 35.77 46.34 48.31
CA PRO A 1103 36.48 47.34 49.11
C PRO A 1103 35.66 47.77 50.34
N GLY A 1104 36.27 47.69 51.53
CA GLY A 1104 35.62 47.99 52.80
C GLY A 1104 34.76 46.86 53.42
N VAL A 1105 34.59 45.70 52.76
CA VAL A 1105 33.86 44.55 53.32
C VAL A 1105 34.75 43.31 53.37
N GLN A 1106 35.26 43.00 54.56
CA GLN A 1106 35.87 41.70 54.86
C GLN A 1106 34.83 40.71 55.40
N ILE A 1107 35.01 39.46 54.98
CA ILE A 1107 34.29 38.28 55.45
C ILE A 1107 35.30 37.39 56.18
N THR A 1108 35.00 37.05 57.43
CA THR A 1108 35.74 36.03 58.20
C THR A 1108 35.07 34.67 58.06
N VAL A 1109 35.87 33.61 58.05
CA VAL A 1109 35.41 32.23 57.91
C VAL A 1109 35.80 31.46 59.17
N TYR A 1110 34.82 30.88 59.87
CA TYR A 1110 35.04 30.14 61.12
C TYR A 1110 34.33 28.78 61.08
N ALA A 1111 34.83 27.82 61.86
CA ALA A 1111 34.22 26.50 61.95
C ALA A 1111 32.94 26.56 62.79
N ALA A 1112 31.84 26.00 62.28
CA ALA A 1112 30.60 25.93 63.02
C ALA A 1112 30.68 24.82 64.08
N HIS A 1113 30.63 25.20 65.36
CA HIS A 1113 30.56 24.22 66.45
C HIS A 1113 29.24 23.43 66.39
N LEU A 1114 29.36 22.11 66.40
CA LEU A 1114 28.25 21.15 66.24
C LEU A 1114 27.11 21.40 67.24
N SER A 1115 26.03 22.01 66.74
CA SER A 1115 24.68 21.89 67.28
C SER A 1115 23.90 20.94 66.37
N ALA A 1116 23.37 19.85 66.93
CA ALA A 1116 22.80 18.76 66.14
C ALA A 1116 21.36 19.09 65.68
N ALA A 1117 21.24 19.53 64.43
CA ALA A 1117 19.98 19.65 63.68
C ALA A 1117 20.14 18.97 62.30
N PRO A 1118 19.04 18.50 61.66
CA PRO A 1118 19.12 17.45 60.65
C PRO A 1118 19.47 17.92 59.22
N LEU A 1119 19.64 16.91 58.36
CA LEU A 1119 19.87 17.00 56.92
C LEU A 1119 18.83 17.88 56.20
N VAL A 1120 19.24 18.43 55.06
CA VAL A 1120 18.44 19.28 54.17
C VAL A 1120 17.19 18.55 53.69
N ASP A 1121 16.02 19.06 54.08
CA ASP A 1121 14.71 18.64 53.59
C ASP A 1121 13.98 19.87 53.03
N THR A 1122 14.37 20.32 51.83
CA THR A 1122 13.79 21.50 51.16
C THR A 1122 12.41 21.17 50.60
N SER A 1123 11.40 21.19 51.47
CA SER A 1123 9.99 21.19 51.09
C SER A 1123 9.31 22.47 51.58
N GLU A 1124 9.18 23.46 50.69
CA GLU A 1124 8.18 24.50 50.90
C GLU A 1124 6.79 23.88 50.75
N ASN A 1125 6.04 23.78 51.86
CA ASN A 1125 4.64 24.22 51.86
C ASN A 1125 3.99 24.26 53.26
N HIS A 1126 3.25 25.35 53.49
CA HIS A 1126 2.09 25.49 54.39
C HIS A 1126 2.19 25.08 55.88
N SER A 1127 2.51 26.06 56.72
CA SER A 1127 1.61 26.57 57.78
C SER A 1127 0.56 25.58 58.36
N GLY A 1128 0.96 24.71 59.29
CA GLY A 1128 0.03 23.79 60.00
C GLY A 1128 -0.13 24.03 61.51
N SER A 1129 0.97 24.28 62.23
CA SER A 1129 1.02 24.17 63.71
C SER A 1129 0.22 25.25 64.45
N ALA A 1130 0.32 26.52 64.06
CA ALA A 1130 -0.40 27.62 64.70
C ALA A 1130 -1.92 27.57 64.44
N MET A 1131 -2.32 27.18 63.22
CA MET A 1131 -3.73 27.13 62.82
C MET A 1131 -4.47 25.97 63.50
N LEU A 1132 -3.79 24.85 63.78
CA LEU A 1132 -4.33 23.75 64.59
C LEU A 1132 -4.57 24.17 66.06
N MET A 1133 -3.72 25.02 66.65
CA MET A 1133 -4.00 25.57 67.98
C MET A 1133 -5.20 26.53 67.98
N LEU A 1134 -5.36 27.37 66.97
CA LEU A 1134 -6.55 28.22 66.83
C LEU A 1134 -7.83 27.38 66.66
N LEU A 1135 -7.78 26.33 65.85
CA LEU A 1135 -8.88 25.36 65.71
C LEU A 1135 -9.22 24.67 67.03
N SER A 1136 -8.23 24.28 67.84
CA SER A 1136 -8.49 23.62 69.13
C SER A 1136 -9.24 24.55 70.11
N VAL A 1137 -8.88 25.84 70.17
CA VAL A 1137 -9.58 26.84 70.98
C VAL A 1137 -11.02 27.07 70.48
N VAL A 1138 -11.24 27.12 69.17
CA VAL A 1138 -12.59 27.25 68.59
C VAL A 1138 -13.46 26.01 68.87
N VAL A 1139 -12.89 24.81 68.78
CA VAL A 1139 -13.60 23.55 69.10
C VAL A 1139 -13.96 23.48 70.60
N VAL A 1140 -13.05 23.88 71.50
CA VAL A 1140 -13.34 23.98 72.94
C VAL A 1140 -14.43 25.03 73.22
N GLY A 1141 -14.39 26.18 72.53
CA GLY A 1141 -15.43 27.21 72.62
C GLY A 1141 -16.81 26.70 72.19
N LEU A 1142 -16.88 25.94 71.08
CA LEU A 1142 -18.11 25.29 70.62
C LEU A 1142 -18.61 24.21 71.59
N ALA A 1143 -17.71 23.42 72.19
CA ALA A 1143 -18.08 22.43 73.19
C ALA A 1143 -18.71 23.09 74.44
N VAL A 1144 -18.10 24.15 74.97
CA VAL A 1144 -18.64 24.93 76.09
C VAL A 1144 -19.97 25.58 75.72
N PHE A 1145 -20.11 26.14 74.51
CA PHE A 1145 -21.36 26.72 74.02
C PHE A 1145 -22.49 25.71 73.91
N LEU A 1146 -22.20 24.49 73.41
CA LEU A 1146 -23.18 23.40 73.34
C LEU A 1146 -23.60 22.92 74.74
N ILE A 1147 -22.66 22.74 75.66
CA ILE A 1147 -22.94 22.38 77.07
C ILE A 1147 -23.80 23.46 77.74
N TYR A 1148 -23.48 24.75 77.52
CA TYR A 1148 -24.28 25.88 78.01
C TYR A 1148 -25.71 25.88 77.45
N LYS A 1149 -25.87 25.60 76.15
CA LYS A 1149 -27.20 25.55 75.50
C LYS A 1149 -28.02 24.35 75.97
N PHE A 1150 -27.40 23.18 76.16
CA PHE A 1150 -28.07 21.98 76.70
C PHE A 1150 -28.56 22.18 78.14
N LYS A 1151 -27.78 22.89 78.96
CA LYS A 1151 -28.12 23.20 80.36
C LYS A 1151 -29.27 24.23 80.53
N ARG A 1152 -29.76 24.84 79.44
CA ARG A 1152 -30.69 25.98 79.49
C ARG A 1152 -32.07 25.75 78.85
N TYR A 1153 -32.40 24.55 78.38
CA TYR A 1153 -33.60 24.33 77.53
C TYR A 1153 -34.65 23.32 78.01
N CYS A 1154 -34.46 22.58 79.11
CA CYS A 1154 -35.50 21.63 79.59
C CYS A 1154 -35.49 21.36 81.12
N HIS A 1155 -35.83 22.38 81.93
CA HIS A 1155 -36.64 22.21 83.15
C HIS A 1155 -37.12 23.58 83.67
N PRO A 1156 -38.34 23.74 84.22
CA PRO A 1156 -39.52 22.85 84.16
C PRO A 1156 -40.89 23.57 83.91
N PHE A 1157 -41.97 22.76 83.90
CA PHE A 1157 -43.41 23.12 83.93
C PHE A 1157 -44.00 23.78 82.66
N LEU A 1158 -45.30 23.66 82.35
CA LEU A 1158 -46.49 23.16 83.08
C LEU A 1158 -47.16 21.93 82.37
N LYS A 1159 -47.75 20.95 83.08
CA LYS A 1159 -49.22 20.74 83.36
C LYS A 1159 -50.13 20.87 82.11
N ILE A 1160 -51.15 20.04 81.82
CA ILE A 1160 -51.91 18.92 82.47
C ILE A 1160 -52.50 18.07 81.30
N GLN A 1161 -52.40 16.74 81.22
CA GLN A 1161 -53.11 15.63 81.90
C GLN A 1161 -54.64 15.46 81.59
N ARG A 1162 -54.99 14.28 81.04
CA ARG A 1162 -56.34 13.67 80.83
C ARG A 1162 -57.30 14.33 79.81
N GLY A 1163 -58.04 13.56 79.01
CA GLY A 1163 -57.92 12.12 78.75
C GLY A 1163 -59.15 11.44 78.15
N SER A 1164 -58.91 10.50 77.22
CA SER A 1164 -59.76 9.37 76.82
C SER A 1164 -58.87 8.31 76.17
#